data_AF-A0A3D5Q8E8-F1
#
_entry.id   AF-A0A3D5Q8E8-F1
#
_cell.length_a   1.000
_cell.length_b   1.000
_cell.length_c   1.000
_cell.angle_alpha   90.00
_cell.angle_beta   90.00
_cell.angle_gamma   90.00
#
_symmetry.space_group_name_H-M   'P 1'
#
loop_
_entity.id
_entity.type
_entity.pdbx_description
1 polymer ?
#
loop_
_entity_poly.entity_id
_entity_poly.type
_entity_poly.pdbx_seq_one_letter_code
_entity_poly.pdbx_strand_id
1 'polypeptide(L)'
;VITTAISFLPMMFLPGPEGDLMRVVPIVAITVLMLSLLESLWILPSHLAHSMRRSGKISGDFSKRVNDRFDEAVQRHVLPFMGRALNWRGFVLVSFLSMFIICVSLLHSGWLSVPLQSKVLGNKVMVDVEFPAGTSSERVLLAAETLQNSAQNLRASLAEEFGTPVISDIYSEQGRRNIHSTAYDPGAYLRARVTVALSKDGQLPITPEQVGERWRQIQPELPGAASMRFHSTINRMLPGIHINLYHPDLGVLEEMAADLERQMRDIDGLFEVSNGMSSRFSEINLELRPGARQSGLTETDLGHQVQAAFEGIVVDQLPQGDYEVPVVLRLPDYQANSIDHLERLPVRLADGSVAPLKVLASPEWNDRPAVIQHYDRSRSVALTAYADTQKTSPGKVMDYLRNGPLAELEEKWQGARWAEAGKPLGIAELMNYLTASYTAALLAMFFVLTMMFGHYWQPLLILLAIPFGMVGAFLGHALLGLELTLWSVVGVVAVSGVVVNDNLVLIDHINNLRSRHDTLREALLAALAGRIRPIMLTTLTTSLAVLPLAFESSPQAAFLVPMAVSLGFGVFFASLTTIFLVPAMMMVAEDLMGLLRRLRSARHKVSEQDSVEEAYEVGVRAAETGRLLNPYSNDVLRASWEAGVHDAGAVADS
;
A
#
# COMPACT_ATOMS: atom_id res chain seq x y z
N VAL A 1 -26.93 -2.80 0.94
CA VAL A 1 -26.46 -2.61 2.35
C VAL A 1 -25.61 -3.78 2.82
N ILE A 2 -26.15 -5.00 2.98
CA ILE A 2 -25.38 -6.14 3.52
C ILE A 2 -24.14 -6.45 2.67
N THR A 3 -24.29 -6.54 1.35
CA THR A 3 -23.16 -6.78 0.42
C THR A 3 -22.11 -5.66 0.49
N THR A 4 -22.54 -4.40 0.59
CA THR A 4 -21.67 -3.24 0.80
C THR A 4 -20.95 -3.31 2.16
N ALA A 5 -21.61 -3.76 3.23
CA ALA A 5 -20.96 -3.95 4.52
C ALA A 5 -19.91 -5.07 4.47
N ILE A 6 -20.21 -6.16 3.76
CA ILE A 6 -19.27 -7.28 3.53
C ILE A 6 -18.04 -6.78 2.76
N SER A 7 -18.19 -5.89 1.76
CA SER A 7 -17.03 -5.37 1.02
C SER A 7 -16.07 -4.54 1.89
N PHE A 8 -16.58 -3.84 2.91
CA PHE A 8 -15.76 -3.06 3.85
C PHE A 8 -15.17 -3.89 5.01
N LEU A 9 -15.73 -5.05 5.31
CA LEU A 9 -15.34 -5.87 6.46
C LEU A 9 -13.85 -6.28 6.48
N PRO A 10 -13.22 -6.70 5.36
CA PRO A 10 -11.79 -7.03 5.31
C PRO A 10 -10.88 -5.92 5.87
N MET A 11 -11.26 -4.67 5.63
CA MET A 11 -10.46 -3.50 5.97
C MET A 11 -10.41 -3.22 7.47
N MET A 12 -11.36 -3.76 8.24
CA MET A 12 -11.41 -3.58 9.69
C MET A 12 -10.29 -4.33 10.42
N PHE A 13 -9.71 -5.34 9.77
CA PHE A 13 -8.75 -6.27 10.35
C PHE A 13 -7.37 -6.17 9.69
N LEU A 14 -7.08 -5.08 8.99
CA LEU A 14 -5.78 -4.86 8.37
C LEU A 14 -4.68 -4.80 9.46
N PRO A 15 -3.55 -5.52 9.29
CA PRO A 15 -2.45 -5.46 10.24
C PRO A 15 -1.66 -4.16 10.12
N GLY A 16 -0.89 -3.85 11.17
CA GLY A 16 0.08 -2.76 11.17
C GLY A 16 -0.52 -1.36 11.44
N PRO A 17 0.34 -0.36 11.59
CA PRO A 17 -0.07 1.00 11.96
C PRO A 17 -0.92 1.68 10.87
N GLU A 18 -0.67 1.38 9.59
CA GLU A 18 -1.55 1.83 8.50
C GLU A 18 -2.95 1.22 8.61
N GLY A 19 -3.06 -0.07 8.97
CA GLY A 19 -4.31 -0.76 9.19
C GLY A 19 -5.13 -0.15 10.33
N ASP A 20 -4.49 0.18 11.46
CA ASP A 20 -5.13 0.84 12.60
C ASP A 20 -5.73 2.20 12.24
N LEU A 21 -5.00 3.00 11.44
CA LEU A 21 -5.53 4.27 10.94
C LEU A 21 -6.70 4.06 9.97
N MET A 22 -6.60 3.07 9.08
CA MET A 22 -7.63 2.78 8.08
C MET A 22 -8.90 2.18 8.66
N ARG A 23 -8.79 1.47 9.80
CA ARG A 23 -9.91 0.79 10.47
C ARG A 23 -11.07 1.70 10.82
N VAL A 24 -10.84 3.01 10.98
CA VAL A 24 -11.90 4.00 11.25
C VAL A 24 -12.90 4.07 10.08
N VAL A 25 -12.42 4.03 8.84
CA VAL A 25 -13.27 4.15 7.63
C VAL A 25 -14.33 3.05 7.54
N PRO A 26 -14.00 1.74 7.56
CA PRO A 26 -14.99 0.68 7.46
C PRO A 26 -15.91 0.64 8.69
N ILE A 27 -15.44 0.98 9.90
CA ILE A 27 -16.31 1.05 11.08
C ILE A 27 -17.40 2.10 10.88
N VAL A 28 -17.02 3.32 10.49
CA VAL A 28 -17.98 4.40 10.25
C VAL A 28 -18.89 4.04 9.09
N ALA A 29 -18.34 3.55 7.97
CA ALA A 29 -19.13 3.17 6.81
C ALA A 29 -20.18 2.08 7.14
N ILE A 30 -19.78 0.99 7.79
CA ILE A 30 -20.70 -0.09 8.19
C ILE A 30 -21.76 0.43 9.16
N THR A 31 -21.36 1.23 10.16
CA THR A 31 -22.31 1.79 11.14
C THR A 31 -23.35 2.68 10.46
N VAL A 32 -22.91 3.60 9.59
CA VAL A 32 -23.80 4.49 8.84
C VAL A 32 -24.70 3.70 7.89
N LEU A 33 -24.18 2.66 7.22
CA LEU A 33 -24.97 1.79 6.34
C LEU A 33 -26.06 1.03 7.10
N MET A 34 -25.76 0.54 8.30
CA MET A 34 -26.74 -0.16 9.15
C MET A 34 -27.80 0.79 9.70
N LEU A 35 -27.41 2.00 10.12
CA LEU A 35 -28.35 3.06 10.52
C LEU A 35 -29.22 3.51 9.35
N SER A 36 -28.63 3.69 8.16
CA SER A 36 -29.35 4.05 6.94
C SER A 36 -30.37 2.97 6.54
N LEU A 37 -30.05 1.68 6.76
CA LEU A 37 -31.02 0.61 6.56
C LEU A 37 -32.24 0.76 7.48
N LEU A 38 -32.03 1.05 8.76
CA LEU A 38 -33.10 1.28 9.72
C LEU A 38 -33.94 2.51 9.33
N GLU A 39 -33.28 3.60 8.96
CA GLU A 39 -33.95 4.83 8.51
C GLU A 39 -34.78 4.58 7.23
N SER A 40 -34.22 3.91 6.23
CA SER A 40 -34.88 3.65 4.95
C SER A 40 -36.09 2.74 5.06
N LEU A 41 -36.10 1.78 6.00
CA LEU A 41 -37.20 0.85 6.18
C LEU A 41 -38.30 1.40 7.08
N TRP A 42 -37.97 2.12 8.15
CA TRP A 42 -38.94 2.49 9.19
C TRP A 42 -39.30 3.97 9.17
N ILE A 43 -38.32 4.84 9.00
CA ILE A 43 -38.49 6.29 9.17
C ILE A 43 -38.93 6.93 7.85
N LEU A 44 -38.18 6.70 6.77
CA LEU A 44 -38.39 7.34 5.47
C LEU A 44 -39.81 7.11 4.89
N PRO A 45 -40.41 5.91 4.93
CA PRO A 45 -41.76 5.70 4.41
C PRO A 45 -42.81 6.54 5.15
N SER A 46 -42.66 6.70 6.47
CA SER A 46 -43.58 7.51 7.29
C SER A 46 -43.47 9.01 6.96
N HIS A 47 -42.26 9.52 6.74
CA HIS A 47 -42.03 10.91 6.34
C HIS A 47 -42.55 11.19 4.93
N LEU A 48 -42.32 10.28 3.97
CA LEU A 48 -42.82 10.42 2.61
C LEU A 48 -44.34 10.41 2.53
N ALA A 49 -45.01 9.56 3.34
CA ALA A 49 -46.47 9.52 3.41
C ALA A 49 -47.07 10.87 3.87
N HIS A 50 -46.39 11.58 4.77
CA HIS A 50 -46.81 12.89 5.25
C HIS A 50 -46.40 14.04 4.33
N SER A 51 -45.21 14.02 3.74
CA SER A 51 -44.69 15.12 2.89
C SER A 51 -45.34 15.18 1.51
N MET A 52 -45.66 14.03 0.90
CA MET A 52 -46.36 13.98 -0.39
C MET A 52 -47.77 14.59 -0.33
N ARG A 53 -48.39 14.66 0.85
CA ARG A 53 -49.69 15.33 1.06
C ARG A 53 -49.60 16.87 1.09
N ARG A 54 -48.41 17.46 1.22
CA ARG A 54 -48.20 18.91 1.45
C ARG A 54 -47.40 19.64 0.36
N SER A 55 -47.04 18.99 -0.74
CA SER A 55 -46.23 19.63 -1.81
C SER A 55 -46.95 20.84 -2.43
N GLY A 56 -46.39 22.04 -2.27
CA GLY A 56 -46.88 23.27 -2.90
C GLY A 56 -46.76 23.24 -4.43
N LYS A 57 -47.73 23.83 -5.14
CA LYS A 57 -47.87 23.79 -6.61
C LYS A 57 -46.58 24.15 -7.38
N ILE A 58 -45.79 25.10 -6.89
CA ILE A 58 -44.60 25.64 -7.58
C ILE A 58 -43.43 24.64 -7.62
N SER A 59 -43.22 23.87 -6.54
CA SER A 59 -42.15 22.84 -6.48
C SER A 59 -42.49 21.61 -7.33
N GLY A 60 -43.78 21.25 -7.39
CA GLY A 60 -44.26 20.12 -8.19
C GLY A 60 -44.07 20.32 -9.69
N ASP A 61 -44.37 21.52 -10.20
CA ASP A 61 -44.31 21.81 -11.64
C ASP A 61 -42.87 21.84 -12.19
N PHE A 62 -41.92 22.37 -11.42
CA PHE A 62 -40.50 22.35 -11.81
C PHE A 62 -39.93 20.93 -11.80
N SER A 63 -40.15 20.17 -10.72
CA SER A 63 -39.69 18.79 -10.62
C SER A 63 -40.30 17.92 -11.71
N LYS A 64 -41.60 18.07 -11.98
CA LYS A 64 -42.28 17.36 -13.06
C LYS A 64 -41.68 17.70 -14.42
N ARG A 65 -41.45 18.98 -14.74
CA ARG A 65 -40.83 19.40 -16.01
C ARG A 65 -39.42 18.83 -16.19
N VAL A 66 -38.60 18.80 -15.14
CA VAL A 66 -37.25 18.22 -15.18
C VAL A 66 -37.32 16.71 -15.39
N ASN A 67 -38.19 16.02 -14.66
CA ASN A 67 -38.40 14.59 -14.78
C ASN A 67 -38.92 14.19 -16.16
N ASP A 68 -39.92 14.90 -16.69
CA ASP A 68 -40.51 14.64 -18.00
C ASP A 68 -39.47 14.84 -19.12
N ARG A 69 -38.67 15.92 -19.04
CA ARG A 69 -37.57 16.14 -20.00
C ARG A 69 -36.46 15.11 -19.90
N PHE A 70 -36.14 14.67 -18.68
CA PHE A 70 -35.16 13.61 -18.48
C PHE A 70 -35.65 12.29 -19.07
N ASP A 71 -36.91 11.92 -18.81
CA ASP A 71 -37.50 10.70 -19.36
C ASP A 71 -37.60 10.77 -20.87
N GLU A 72 -37.98 11.92 -21.42
CA GLU A 72 -37.97 12.14 -22.87
C GLU A 72 -36.55 11.99 -23.44
N ALA A 73 -35.53 12.55 -22.79
CA ALA A 73 -34.14 12.39 -23.22
C ALA A 73 -33.66 10.94 -23.14
N VAL A 74 -34.04 10.22 -22.08
CA VAL A 74 -33.73 8.79 -21.91
C VAL A 74 -34.39 7.97 -23.02
N GLN A 75 -35.67 8.19 -23.30
CA GLN A 75 -36.40 7.45 -24.33
C GLN A 75 -35.92 7.80 -25.75
N ARG A 76 -35.58 9.07 -26.00
CA ARG A 76 -35.22 9.56 -27.33
C ARG A 76 -33.75 9.31 -27.70
N HIS A 77 -32.85 9.38 -26.73
CA HIS A 77 -31.40 9.30 -26.99
C HIS A 77 -30.75 8.08 -26.35
N VAL A 78 -31.00 7.83 -25.07
CA VAL A 78 -30.28 6.80 -24.32
C VAL A 78 -30.74 5.40 -24.72
N LEU A 79 -32.04 5.08 -24.65
CA LEU A 79 -32.55 3.74 -24.98
C LEU A 79 -32.26 3.30 -26.43
N PRO A 80 -32.40 4.15 -27.47
CA PRO A 80 -32.04 3.75 -28.84
C PRO A 80 -30.54 3.51 -28.99
N PHE A 81 -29.70 4.30 -28.31
CA PHE A 81 -28.25 4.09 -28.30
C PHE A 81 -27.90 2.77 -27.60
N MET A 82 -28.52 2.48 -26.46
CA MET A 82 -28.35 1.21 -25.76
C MET A 82 -28.83 0.03 -26.60
N GLY A 83 -29.96 0.16 -27.29
CA GLY A 83 -30.45 -0.86 -28.21
C GLY A 83 -29.46 -1.18 -29.33
N ARG A 84 -28.73 -0.17 -29.84
CA ARG A 84 -27.61 -0.38 -30.78
C ARG A 84 -26.39 -1.01 -30.11
N ALA A 85 -26.02 -0.57 -28.91
CA ALA A 85 -24.91 -1.14 -28.15
C ALA A 85 -25.12 -2.63 -27.85
N LEU A 86 -26.35 -3.03 -27.53
CA LEU A 86 -26.74 -4.42 -27.31
C LEU A 86 -26.64 -5.28 -28.58
N ASN A 87 -26.91 -4.72 -29.76
CA ASN A 87 -26.64 -5.43 -31.03
C ASN A 87 -25.14 -5.71 -31.22
N TRP A 88 -24.30 -4.76 -30.80
CA TRP A 88 -22.85 -4.83 -30.89
C TRP A 88 -22.23 -5.30 -29.55
N ARG A 89 -22.93 -6.15 -28.80
CA ARG A 89 -22.52 -6.64 -27.46
C ARG A 89 -21.09 -7.20 -27.41
N GLY A 90 -20.62 -7.85 -28.47
CA GLY A 90 -19.23 -8.30 -28.57
C GLY A 90 -18.23 -7.15 -28.59
N PHE A 91 -18.52 -6.07 -29.33
CA PHE A 91 -17.70 -4.86 -29.33
C PHE A 91 -17.71 -4.16 -27.97
N VAL A 92 -18.86 -4.10 -27.28
CA VAL A 92 -18.94 -3.55 -25.92
C VAL A 92 -18.04 -4.34 -24.96
N LEU A 93 -18.13 -5.67 -24.96
CA LEU A 93 -17.28 -6.52 -24.13
C LEU A 93 -15.79 -6.34 -24.43
N VAL A 94 -15.42 -6.38 -25.72
CA VAL A 94 -14.03 -6.21 -26.15
C VAL A 94 -13.51 -4.82 -25.77
N SER A 95 -14.31 -3.77 -25.92
CA SER A 95 -13.93 -2.40 -25.56
C SER A 95 -13.63 -2.27 -24.06
N PHE A 96 -14.54 -2.75 -23.19
CA PHE A 96 -14.31 -2.73 -21.74
C PHE A 96 -13.11 -3.60 -21.35
N LEU A 97 -12.99 -4.81 -21.91
CA LEU A 97 -11.88 -5.71 -21.64
C LEU A 97 -10.54 -5.11 -22.11
N SER A 98 -10.52 -4.46 -23.27
CA SER A 98 -9.32 -3.81 -23.80
C SER A 98 -8.89 -2.67 -22.90
N MET A 99 -9.84 -1.86 -22.44
CA MET A 99 -9.56 -0.78 -21.49
C MET A 99 -9.06 -1.32 -20.15
N PHE A 100 -9.61 -2.41 -19.63
CA PHE A 100 -9.09 -3.09 -18.44
C PHE A 100 -7.66 -3.60 -18.65
N ILE A 101 -7.36 -4.27 -19.76
CA ILE A 101 -6.02 -4.78 -20.09
C ILE A 101 -5.03 -3.62 -20.23
N ILE A 102 -5.41 -2.52 -20.89
CA ILE A 102 -4.59 -1.32 -21.02
C ILE A 102 -4.26 -0.74 -19.64
N CYS A 103 -5.24 -0.61 -18.75
CA CYS A 103 -5.01 -0.13 -17.38
C CYS A 103 -4.04 -1.03 -16.60
N VAL A 104 -4.24 -2.35 -16.64
CA VAL A 104 -3.34 -3.31 -15.98
C VAL A 104 -1.93 -3.24 -16.57
N SER A 105 -1.80 -3.13 -17.90
CA SER A 105 -0.51 -3.00 -18.57
C SER A 105 0.22 -1.71 -18.19
N LEU A 106 -0.49 -0.58 -18.09
CA LEU A 106 0.08 0.71 -17.69
C LEU A 106 0.51 0.74 -16.22
N LEU A 107 -0.22 0.04 -15.35
CA LEU A 107 0.17 -0.17 -13.95
C LEU A 107 1.45 -1.00 -13.87
N HIS A 108 1.52 -2.10 -14.64
CA HIS A 108 2.70 -2.97 -14.64
C HIS A 108 3.92 -2.33 -15.29
N SER A 109 3.74 -1.46 -16.30
CA SER A 109 4.83 -0.73 -16.93
C SER A 109 5.42 0.39 -16.05
N GLY A 110 4.84 0.65 -14.88
CA GLY A 110 5.29 1.70 -13.96
C GLY A 110 4.97 3.12 -14.43
N TRP A 111 4.03 3.30 -15.39
CA TRP A 111 3.66 4.63 -15.88
C TRP A 111 2.91 5.45 -14.82
N LEU A 112 2.13 4.76 -13.98
CA LEU A 112 1.51 5.33 -12.80
C LEU A 112 2.20 4.77 -11.56
N SER A 113 2.88 5.63 -10.81
CA SER A 113 3.51 5.25 -9.55
C SER A 113 2.44 4.80 -8.56
N VAL A 114 2.68 3.65 -7.92
CA VAL A 114 1.85 3.11 -6.83
C VAL A 114 2.61 3.18 -5.50
N PRO A 115 3.05 4.36 -5.03
CA PRO A 115 3.59 4.50 -3.71
C PRO A 115 2.44 4.26 -2.74
N LEU A 116 2.45 3.11 -2.09
CA LEU A 116 1.37 2.70 -1.19
C LEU A 116 1.22 3.65 0.03
N GLN A 117 2.10 4.64 0.21
CA GLN A 117 1.90 5.81 1.06
C GLN A 117 1.88 7.11 0.24
N SER A 118 0.91 7.98 0.51
CA SER A 118 0.85 9.34 -0.05
C SER A 118 2.01 10.20 0.47
N LYS A 119 2.71 10.91 -0.41
CA LYS A 119 3.59 12.01 -0.02
C LYS A 119 2.73 13.21 0.36
N VAL A 120 2.66 13.53 1.65
CA VAL A 120 1.87 14.67 2.13
C VAL A 120 2.83 15.82 2.40
N LEU A 121 2.76 16.83 1.55
CA LEU A 121 3.53 18.06 1.65
C LEU A 121 3.35 18.69 3.03
N GLY A 122 4.45 18.88 3.76
CA GLY A 122 4.43 19.57 5.03
C GLY A 122 4.46 21.08 4.88
N ASN A 123 4.15 21.77 5.96
CA ASN A 123 4.45 23.20 6.12
C ASN A 123 5.85 23.43 6.72
N LYS A 124 6.71 22.41 6.67
CA LYS A 124 8.07 22.42 7.21
C LYS A 124 8.97 21.56 6.34
N VAL A 125 10.22 21.98 6.21
CA VAL A 125 11.31 21.21 5.62
C VAL A 125 12.33 20.93 6.71
N MET A 126 12.77 19.69 6.86
CA MET A 126 13.66 19.25 7.93
C MET A 126 14.91 18.59 7.34
N VAL A 127 16.04 18.78 8.00
CA VAL A 127 17.25 18.01 7.75
C VAL A 127 17.62 17.26 9.02
N ASP A 128 17.66 15.94 8.94
CA ASP A 128 18.20 15.08 9.99
C ASP A 128 19.63 14.67 9.63
N VAL A 129 20.58 14.96 10.52
CA VAL A 129 21.96 14.45 10.40
C VAL A 129 22.25 13.50 11.56
N GLU A 130 22.91 12.39 11.24
CA GLU A 130 23.31 11.36 12.20
C GLU A 130 24.82 11.13 12.08
N PHE A 131 25.49 11.13 13.23
CA PHE A 131 26.93 10.89 13.35
C PHE A 131 27.20 9.51 13.93
N PRO A 132 28.35 8.90 13.61
CA PRO A 132 28.76 7.65 14.21
C PRO A 132 29.08 7.86 15.70
N ALA A 133 28.95 6.79 16.50
CA ALA A 133 29.34 6.82 17.89
C ALA A 133 30.84 7.12 18.03
N GLY A 134 31.21 7.82 19.11
CA GLY A 134 32.55 8.40 19.28
C GLY A 134 32.69 9.82 18.74
N THR A 135 31.71 10.34 18.00
CA THR A 135 31.67 11.76 17.63
C THR A 135 31.42 12.63 18.86
N SER A 136 32.22 13.68 19.06
CA SER A 136 32.04 14.61 20.17
C SER A 136 30.78 15.46 20.01
N SER A 137 30.13 15.81 21.13
CA SER A 137 28.94 16.67 21.12
C SER A 137 29.21 18.04 20.47
N GLU A 138 30.43 18.58 20.63
CA GLU A 138 30.86 19.82 19.98
C GLU A 138 30.88 19.70 18.45
N ARG A 139 31.32 18.55 17.92
CA ARG A 139 31.34 18.31 16.48
C ARG A 139 29.93 18.22 15.88
N VAL A 140 29.01 17.58 16.61
CA VAL A 140 27.59 17.52 16.23
C VAL A 140 26.95 18.91 16.30
N LEU A 141 27.28 19.71 17.32
CA LEU A 141 26.81 21.09 17.43
C LEU A 141 27.30 21.96 16.26
N LEU A 142 28.58 21.87 15.92
CA LEU A 142 29.15 22.58 14.76
C LEU A 142 28.44 22.21 13.45
N ALA A 143 28.08 20.94 13.30
CA ALA A 143 27.31 20.48 12.16
C ALA A 143 25.89 21.07 12.13
N ALA A 144 25.22 21.13 13.29
CA ALA A 144 23.91 21.76 13.43
C ALA A 144 23.96 23.28 13.12
N GLU A 145 25.01 23.97 13.57
CA GLU A 145 25.26 25.38 13.24
C GLU A 145 25.51 25.57 11.74
N THR A 146 26.28 24.68 11.12
CA THR A 146 26.53 24.71 9.66
C THR A 146 25.23 24.56 8.88
N LEU A 147 24.38 23.60 9.26
CA LEU A 147 23.06 23.40 8.68
C LEU A 147 22.15 24.62 8.89
N GLN A 148 22.18 25.22 10.08
CA GLN A 148 21.40 26.40 10.41
C GLN A 148 21.84 27.62 9.58
N ASN A 149 23.14 27.83 9.40
CA ASN A 149 23.69 28.91 8.56
C ASN A 149 23.30 28.71 7.09
N SER A 150 23.37 27.49 6.58
CA SER A 150 22.88 27.13 5.24
C SER A 150 21.38 27.42 5.08
N ALA A 151 20.56 27.07 6.06
CA ALA A 151 19.13 27.38 6.07
C ALA A 151 18.86 28.91 6.09
N GLN A 152 19.68 29.68 6.79
CA GLN A 152 19.59 31.15 6.80
C GLN A 152 19.93 31.74 5.42
N ASN A 153 20.96 31.22 4.76
CA ASN A 153 21.32 31.60 3.39
C ASN A 153 20.18 31.27 2.42
N LEU A 154 19.57 30.09 2.56
CA LEU A 154 18.38 29.70 1.78
C LEU A 154 17.24 30.70 1.99
N ARG A 155 16.93 31.04 3.24
CA ARG A 155 15.89 32.04 3.57
C ARG A 155 16.14 33.38 2.90
N ALA A 156 17.39 33.87 2.93
CA ALA A 156 17.75 35.12 2.25
C ALA A 156 17.56 35.02 0.74
N SER A 157 18.05 33.95 0.10
CA SER A 157 17.94 33.75 -1.34
C SER A 157 16.49 33.65 -1.84
N LEU A 158 15.63 32.93 -1.12
CA LEU A 158 14.21 32.80 -1.46
C LEU A 158 13.44 34.10 -1.24
N ALA A 159 13.77 34.86 -0.19
CA ALA A 159 13.15 36.16 0.06
C ALA A 159 13.53 37.19 -1.02
N GLU A 160 14.76 37.14 -1.53
CA GLU A 160 15.22 38.00 -2.63
C GLU A 160 14.54 37.62 -3.96
N GLU A 161 14.45 36.32 -4.28
CA GLU A 161 13.86 35.83 -5.52
C GLU A 161 12.36 36.10 -5.62
N PHE A 162 11.60 35.86 -4.54
CA PHE A 162 10.14 35.94 -4.57
C PHE A 162 9.58 37.23 -3.96
N GLY A 163 10.44 38.10 -3.42
CA GLY A 163 10.03 39.35 -2.76
C GLY A 163 9.11 39.16 -1.55
N THR A 164 8.97 37.93 -1.05
CA THR A 164 8.10 37.55 0.06
C THR A 164 8.81 36.53 0.96
N PRO A 165 8.55 36.54 2.28
CA PRO A 165 9.18 35.60 3.19
C PRO A 165 8.60 34.20 3.00
N VAL A 166 9.33 33.32 2.29
CA VAL A 166 8.96 31.90 2.11
C VAL A 166 9.18 31.09 3.40
N ILE A 167 10.26 31.38 4.13
CA ILE A 167 10.64 30.72 5.37
C ILE A 167 10.35 31.65 6.54
N SER A 168 9.50 31.23 7.48
CA SER A 168 9.18 32.02 8.68
C SER A 168 10.23 31.83 9.77
N ASP A 169 10.51 30.58 10.12
CA ASP A 169 11.31 30.22 11.29
C ASP A 169 12.30 29.12 10.96
N ILE A 170 13.43 29.14 11.66
CA ILE A 170 14.46 28.10 11.60
C ILE A 170 14.72 27.63 13.03
N TYR A 171 14.56 26.34 13.25
CA TYR A 171 14.78 25.68 14.53
C TYR A 171 15.91 24.67 14.39
N SER A 172 16.86 24.67 15.33
CA SER A 172 17.98 23.73 15.38
C SER A 172 17.93 22.98 16.71
N GLU A 173 18.05 21.65 16.66
CA GLU A 173 18.09 20.78 17.84
C GLU A 173 19.21 19.75 17.73
N GLN A 174 19.86 19.46 18.86
CA GLN A 174 20.79 18.35 19.05
C GLN A 174 20.23 17.44 20.15
N GLY A 175 20.53 16.14 20.12
CA GLY A 175 20.08 15.24 21.18
C GLY A 175 18.72 14.62 20.87
N ARG A 176 18.36 14.51 19.59
CA ARG A 176 17.03 14.07 19.18
C ARG A 176 16.82 12.57 19.45
N ARG A 177 15.87 12.27 20.35
CA ARG A 177 15.45 10.90 20.65
C ARG A 177 14.56 10.32 19.56
N ASN A 178 14.65 9.01 19.36
CA ASN A 178 13.66 8.27 18.58
C ASN A 178 12.31 8.26 19.32
N ILE A 179 11.28 8.84 18.68
CA ILE A 179 9.94 9.06 19.27
C ILE A 179 9.18 7.74 19.55
N HIS A 180 9.64 6.61 19.03
CA HIS A 180 8.93 5.32 19.09
C HIS A 180 9.14 4.55 20.40
N SER A 181 10.02 5.01 21.30
CA SER A 181 10.28 4.34 22.57
C SER A 181 10.58 5.33 23.69
N THR A 182 10.01 5.09 24.86
CA THR A 182 10.37 5.81 26.10
C THR A 182 11.70 5.32 26.67
N ALA A 183 12.27 4.24 26.13
CA ALA A 183 13.57 3.72 26.52
C ALA A 183 14.68 4.77 26.34
N TYR A 184 15.74 4.61 27.13
CA TYR A 184 16.97 5.38 26.99
C TYR A 184 17.53 5.19 25.57
N ASP A 185 17.72 6.29 24.85
CA ASP A 185 18.26 6.31 23.48
C ASP A 185 19.70 6.82 23.55
N PRO A 186 20.69 5.94 23.78
CA PRO A 186 22.08 6.35 23.95
C PRO A 186 22.63 7.08 22.73
N GLY A 187 22.09 6.85 21.53
CA GLY A 187 22.54 7.53 20.31
C GLY A 187 21.93 8.91 20.07
N ALA A 188 21.03 9.39 20.94
CA ALA A 188 20.31 10.65 20.69
C ALA A 188 21.24 11.86 20.54
N TYR A 189 22.32 11.93 21.33
CA TYR A 189 23.30 13.03 21.30
C TYR A 189 24.09 13.13 19.99
N LEU A 190 24.12 12.04 19.20
CA LEU A 190 24.79 11.95 17.90
C LEU A 190 23.90 12.44 16.75
N ARG A 191 22.66 12.85 17.04
CA ARG A 191 21.70 13.30 16.05
C ARG A 191 21.42 14.78 16.24
N ALA A 192 21.42 15.49 15.12
CA ALA A 192 20.97 16.87 15.05
C ALA A 192 19.91 17.02 13.96
N ARG A 193 19.00 17.98 14.17
CA ARG A 193 17.99 18.34 13.19
C ARG A 193 17.91 19.84 13.04
N VAL A 194 17.83 20.30 11.81
CA VAL A 194 17.42 21.67 11.49
C VAL A 194 16.06 21.63 10.79
N THR A 195 15.11 22.39 11.29
CA THR A 195 13.74 22.50 10.76
C THR A 195 13.50 23.92 10.28
N VAL A 196 13.06 24.04 9.05
CA VAL A 196 12.65 25.26 8.38
C VAL A 196 11.13 25.26 8.31
N ALA A 197 10.48 26.20 8.99
CA ALA A 197 9.04 26.40 8.89
C ALA A 197 8.72 27.29 7.70
N LEU A 198 7.78 26.84 6.86
CA LEU A 198 7.32 27.61 5.72
C LEU A 198 6.23 28.59 6.15
N SER A 199 6.20 29.75 5.51
CA SER A 199 5.20 30.78 5.78
C SER A 199 3.79 30.25 5.54
N LYS A 200 2.86 30.69 6.39
CA LYS A 200 1.42 30.35 6.28
C LYS A 200 0.66 31.35 5.42
N ASP A 201 1.30 32.45 5.04
CA ASP A 201 0.65 33.58 4.39
C ASP A 201 0.53 33.34 2.88
N GLY A 202 -0.63 32.85 2.45
CA GLY A 202 -0.98 32.69 1.04
C GLY A 202 -0.44 31.41 0.38
N GLN A 203 -0.62 31.32 -0.94
CA GLN A 203 -0.03 30.25 -1.74
C GLN A 203 1.47 30.51 -1.86
N LEU A 204 2.28 29.59 -1.33
CA LEU A 204 3.73 29.66 -1.47
C LEU A 204 4.10 29.60 -2.97
N PRO A 205 5.03 30.46 -3.43
CA PRO A 205 5.46 30.48 -4.83
C PRO A 205 6.29 29.24 -5.21
N ILE A 206 6.74 28.48 -4.21
CA ILE A 206 7.60 27.31 -4.33
C ILE A 206 7.08 26.20 -3.40
N THR A 207 7.17 24.95 -3.87
CA THR A 207 6.73 23.78 -3.07
C THR A 207 7.75 23.41 -1.98
N PRO A 208 7.32 22.77 -0.88
CA PRO A 208 8.23 22.30 0.16
C PRO A 208 9.36 21.38 -0.35
N GLU A 209 9.08 20.54 -1.35
CA GLU A 209 10.06 19.66 -2.01
C GLU A 209 11.13 20.47 -2.72
N GLN A 210 10.72 21.49 -3.49
CA GLN A 210 11.66 22.37 -4.17
C GLN A 210 12.51 23.15 -3.18
N VAL A 211 11.95 23.57 -2.04
CA VAL A 211 12.73 24.18 -0.96
C VAL A 211 13.75 23.18 -0.39
N GLY A 212 13.35 21.93 -0.13
CA GLY A 212 14.24 20.87 0.34
C GLY A 212 15.36 20.54 -0.64
N GLU A 213 15.06 20.44 -1.93
CA GLU A 213 16.03 20.16 -2.98
C GLU A 213 17.02 21.32 -3.17
N ARG A 214 16.53 22.57 -3.16
CA ARG A 214 17.42 23.75 -3.17
C ARG A 214 18.30 23.80 -1.93
N TRP A 215 17.75 23.47 -0.75
CA TRP A 215 18.55 23.40 0.47
C TRP A 215 19.65 22.35 0.37
N ARG A 216 19.32 21.17 -0.17
CA ARG A 216 20.29 20.10 -0.43
C ARG A 216 21.43 20.55 -1.35
N GLN A 217 21.12 21.31 -2.41
CA GLN A 217 22.12 21.78 -3.38
C GLN A 217 23.10 22.81 -2.80
N ILE A 218 22.65 23.67 -1.89
CA ILE A 218 23.52 24.69 -1.27
C ILE A 218 24.24 24.19 -0.02
N GLN A 219 23.77 23.09 0.57
CA GLN A 219 24.31 22.54 1.81
C GLN A 219 25.68 21.89 1.56
N PRO A 220 26.75 22.35 2.23
CA PRO A 220 28.03 21.66 2.17
C PRO A 220 27.96 20.25 2.78
N GLU A 221 28.79 19.33 2.26
CA GLU A 221 29.00 18.04 2.89
C GLU A 221 29.48 18.23 4.33
N LEU A 222 28.96 17.42 5.25
CA LEU A 222 29.35 17.43 6.65
C LEU A 222 30.38 16.32 6.90
N PRO A 223 31.67 16.65 7.15
CA PRO A 223 32.69 15.62 7.32
C PRO A 223 32.41 14.78 8.57
N GLY A 224 32.35 13.47 8.38
CA GLY A 224 32.10 12.49 9.45
C GLY A 224 30.61 12.23 9.74
N ALA A 225 29.68 12.85 9.02
CA ALA A 225 28.26 12.48 9.11
C ALA A 225 28.02 11.10 8.49
N ALA A 226 27.36 10.20 9.24
CA ALA A 226 26.98 8.88 8.75
C ALA A 226 25.76 8.95 7.82
N SER A 227 24.83 9.88 8.07
CA SER A 227 23.74 10.20 7.14
C SER A 227 23.29 11.65 7.28
N MET A 228 22.80 12.22 6.17
CA MET A 228 22.14 13.52 6.11
C MET A 228 20.89 13.37 5.24
N ARG A 229 19.71 13.65 5.79
CA ARG A 229 18.42 13.37 5.15
C ARG A 229 17.54 14.61 5.13
N PHE A 230 17.05 14.97 3.95
CA PHE A 230 16.11 16.08 3.76
C PHE A 230 14.67 15.53 3.70
N HIS A 231 13.76 16.13 4.47
CA HIS A 231 12.36 15.73 4.56
C HIS A 231 11.44 16.95 4.39
N SER A 232 10.58 16.93 3.38
CA SER A 232 9.58 17.98 3.10
C SER A 232 8.15 17.55 3.44
N THR A 233 7.96 16.31 3.90
CA THR A 233 6.64 15.71 4.14
C THR A 233 6.29 15.61 5.61
N ILE A 234 4.99 15.66 5.94
CA ILE A 234 4.48 15.50 7.31
C ILE A 234 4.76 14.10 7.83
N ASN A 235 4.56 13.09 6.99
CA ASN A 235 4.92 11.71 7.29
C ASN A 235 6.42 11.50 7.10
N ARG A 236 7.03 10.73 8.02
CA ARG A 236 8.41 10.28 7.88
C ARG A 236 8.50 9.39 6.65
N MET A 237 9.27 9.80 5.65
CA MET A 237 9.55 8.95 4.49
C MET A 237 10.49 7.83 4.94
N LEU A 238 9.94 6.62 5.09
CA LEU A 238 10.74 5.42 5.32
C LEU A 238 11.47 5.04 4.02
N PRO A 239 12.68 4.46 4.11
CA PRO A 239 13.43 3.98 2.94
C PRO A 239 12.58 3.06 2.07
N GLY A 240 12.65 3.27 0.75
CA GLY A 240 11.99 2.41 -0.23
C GLY A 240 12.70 1.06 -0.40
N ILE A 241 13.99 1.02 -0.07
CA ILE A 241 14.82 -0.18 -0.01
C ILE A 241 15.29 -0.35 1.42
N HIS A 242 15.05 -1.52 2.00
CA HIS A 242 15.53 -1.87 3.33
C HIS A 242 15.78 -3.38 3.39
N ILE A 243 17.05 -3.74 3.55
CA ILE A 243 17.53 -5.11 3.53
C ILE A 243 18.27 -5.36 4.84
N ASN A 244 17.92 -6.44 5.53
CA ASN A 244 18.72 -6.94 6.64
C ASN A 244 19.61 -8.07 6.14
N LEU A 245 20.91 -7.95 6.36
CA LEU A 245 21.88 -9.03 6.19
C LEU A 245 22.08 -9.73 7.53
N TYR A 246 22.28 -11.05 7.50
CA TYR A 246 22.47 -11.87 8.69
C TYR A 246 23.68 -12.78 8.53
N HIS A 247 24.53 -12.80 9.56
CA HIS A 247 25.65 -13.72 9.67
C HIS A 247 26.11 -13.84 11.14
N PRO A 248 26.54 -15.02 11.63
CA PRO A 248 26.99 -15.17 13.02
C PRO A 248 28.33 -14.47 13.29
N ASP A 249 29.24 -14.45 12.32
CA ASP A 249 30.52 -13.74 12.38
C ASP A 249 30.36 -12.26 11.99
N LEU A 250 30.84 -11.36 12.85
CA LEU A 250 30.73 -9.91 12.66
C LEU A 250 31.66 -9.37 11.57
N GLY A 251 32.86 -9.93 11.40
CA GLY A 251 33.80 -9.50 10.37
C GLY A 251 33.27 -9.83 8.98
N VAL A 252 32.73 -11.04 8.82
CA VAL A 252 32.06 -11.44 7.58
C VAL A 252 30.82 -10.58 7.32
N LEU A 253 30.01 -10.31 8.35
CA LEU A 253 28.82 -9.47 8.21
C LEU A 253 29.16 -8.04 7.77
N GLU A 254 30.29 -7.51 8.25
CA GLU A 254 30.80 -6.20 7.86
C GLU A 254 31.26 -6.18 6.40
N GLU A 255 32.02 -7.19 5.96
CA GLU A 255 32.43 -7.32 4.56
C GLU A 255 31.23 -7.43 3.62
N MET A 256 30.23 -8.24 3.99
CA MET A 256 28.97 -8.38 3.26
C MET A 256 28.24 -7.04 3.12
N ALA A 257 28.12 -6.29 4.22
CA ALA A 257 27.45 -4.99 4.22
C ALA A 257 28.20 -3.96 3.37
N ALA A 258 29.54 -3.90 3.47
CA ALA A 258 30.36 -2.99 2.67
C ALA A 258 30.35 -3.34 1.17
N ASP A 259 30.27 -4.63 0.82
CA ASP A 259 30.16 -5.09 -0.57
C ASP A 259 28.80 -4.71 -1.17
N LEU A 260 27.71 -4.99 -0.45
CA LEU A 260 26.36 -4.63 -0.91
C LEU A 260 26.17 -3.11 -0.97
N GLU A 261 26.72 -2.36 -0.02
CA GLU A 261 26.67 -0.89 -0.02
C GLU A 261 27.31 -0.31 -1.29
N ARG A 262 28.49 -0.82 -1.70
CA ARG A 262 29.15 -0.39 -2.94
C ARG A 262 28.27 -0.66 -4.15
N GLN A 263 27.72 -1.87 -4.25
CA GLN A 263 26.84 -2.24 -5.36
C GLN A 263 25.54 -1.42 -5.39
N MET A 264 24.97 -1.08 -4.23
CA MET A 264 23.79 -0.22 -4.14
C MET A 264 24.10 1.23 -4.56
N ARG A 265 25.28 1.75 -4.23
CA ARG A 265 25.70 3.11 -4.63
C ARG A 265 25.89 3.25 -6.15
N ASP A 266 26.19 2.16 -6.85
CA ASP A 266 26.36 2.14 -8.32
C ASP A 266 25.02 2.14 -9.09
N ILE A 267 23.88 1.93 -8.42
CA ILE A 267 22.56 1.90 -9.06
C ILE A 267 22.05 3.33 -9.30
N ASP A 268 21.92 3.71 -10.58
CA ASP A 268 21.35 5.02 -10.93
C ASP A 268 19.89 5.14 -10.42
N GLY A 269 19.62 6.26 -9.76
CA GLY A 269 18.34 6.53 -9.10
C GLY A 269 18.28 6.12 -7.63
N LEU A 270 19.29 5.44 -7.07
CA LEU A 270 19.41 5.29 -5.61
C LEU A 270 20.17 6.47 -4.99
N PHE A 271 19.70 6.93 -3.84
CA PHE A 271 20.36 7.97 -3.06
C PHE A 271 20.24 7.70 -1.56
N GLU A 272 21.08 8.38 -0.79
CA GLU A 272 21.15 8.24 0.68
C GLU A 272 21.29 6.77 1.13
N VAL A 273 22.15 6.01 0.43
CA VAL A 273 22.50 4.63 0.82
C VAL A 273 23.20 4.67 2.18
N SER A 274 22.62 3.98 3.15
CA SER A 274 23.11 3.92 4.52
C SER A 274 23.36 2.49 4.95
N ASN A 275 24.52 2.28 5.56
CA ASN A 275 24.97 1.02 6.13
C ASN A 275 24.97 1.14 7.66
N GLY A 276 24.12 0.35 8.32
CA GLY A 276 23.96 0.36 9.78
C GLY A 276 25.20 -0.04 10.58
N MET A 277 26.21 -0.64 9.95
CA MET A 277 27.48 -1.07 10.58
C MET A 277 28.66 -0.14 10.27
N SER A 278 28.46 0.90 9.47
CA SER A 278 29.52 1.88 9.10
C SER A 278 30.05 2.69 10.29
N SER A 279 29.27 2.78 11.38
CA SER A 279 29.67 3.48 12.59
C SER A 279 30.61 2.64 13.43
N ARG A 280 31.82 3.15 13.67
CA ARG A 280 32.83 2.57 14.54
C ARG A 280 33.14 3.52 15.68
N PHE A 281 33.46 2.97 16.85
CA PHE A 281 34.07 3.73 17.92
C PHE A 281 35.38 3.06 18.33
N SER A 282 36.37 3.89 18.62
CA SER A 282 37.63 3.45 19.18
C SER A 282 37.49 3.39 20.69
N GLU A 283 37.72 2.21 21.27
CA GLU A 283 37.85 2.02 22.70
C GLU A 283 39.32 1.83 23.06
N ILE A 284 39.68 2.22 24.28
CA ILE A 284 40.97 1.91 24.88
C ILE A 284 40.72 0.79 25.88
N ASN A 285 41.12 -0.44 25.51
CA ASN A 285 41.10 -1.56 26.43
C ASN A 285 42.29 -1.47 27.36
N LEU A 286 42.04 -1.53 28.66
CA LEU A 286 43.09 -1.52 29.67
C LEU A 286 43.36 -2.95 30.11
N GLU A 287 44.39 -3.57 29.53
CA GLU A 287 44.78 -4.92 29.93
C GLU A 287 45.80 -4.87 31.08
N LEU A 288 45.48 -5.53 32.19
CA LEU A 288 46.39 -5.62 33.33
C LEU A 288 47.64 -6.41 32.97
N ARG A 289 48.80 -5.84 33.29
CA ARG A 289 50.07 -6.55 33.17
C ARG A 289 50.17 -7.66 34.22
N PRO A 290 50.92 -8.75 33.95
CA PRO A 290 51.04 -9.87 34.89
C PRO A 290 51.46 -9.48 36.31
N GLY A 291 52.37 -8.50 36.44
CA GLY A 291 52.83 -8.00 37.74
C GLY A 291 51.75 -7.24 38.53
N ALA A 292 50.81 -6.58 37.87
CA ALA A 292 49.73 -5.85 38.54
C ALA A 292 48.71 -6.80 39.16
N ARG A 293 48.39 -7.91 38.49
CA ARG A 293 47.53 -8.96 39.07
C ARG A 293 48.16 -9.60 40.31
N GLN A 294 49.49 -9.77 40.33
CA GLN A 294 50.21 -10.31 41.48
C GLN A 294 50.18 -9.39 42.71
N SER A 295 50.04 -8.07 42.50
CA SER A 295 49.83 -7.11 43.59
C SER A 295 48.38 -7.06 44.13
N GLY A 296 47.51 -7.94 43.65
CA GLY A 296 46.10 -8.01 44.08
C GLY A 296 45.19 -6.97 43.44
N LEU A 297 45.64 -6.26 42.40
CA LEU A 297 44.80 -5.35 41.63
C LEU A 297 43.91 -6.16 40.68
N THR A 298 42.59 -5.93 40.73
CA THR A 298 41.63 -6.52 39.80
C THR A 298 41.27 -5.55 38.68
N GLU A 299 40.77 -6.08 37.56
CA GLU A 299 40.25 -5.27 36.45
C GLU A 299 39.09 -4.37 36.90
N THR A 300 38.27 -4.84 37.85
CA THR A 300 37.18 -4.05 38.45
C THR A 300 37.70 -2.87 39.27
N ASP A 301 38.74 -3.07 40.08
CA ASP A 301 39.35 -2.00 40.88
C ASP A 301 39.97 -0.92 39.97
N LEU A 302 40.67 -1.34 38.92
CA LEU A 302 41.22 -0.43 37.91
C LEU A 302 40.09 0.34 37.21
N GLY A 303 39.04 -0.38 36.78
CA GLY A 303 37.88 0.19 36.10
C GLY A 303 37.20 1.29 36.93
N HIS A 304 36.94 1.04 38.22
CA HIS A 304 36.35 2.05 39.10
C HIS A 304 37.23 3.29 39.29
N GLN A 305 38.54 3.11 39.43
CA GLN A 305 39.47 4.23 39.60
C GLN A 305 39.58 5.08 38.33
N VAL A 306 39.64 4.44 37.16
CA VAL A 306 39.63 5.13 35.86
C VAL A 306 38.29 5.83 35.63
N GLN A 307 37.17 5.15 35.88
CA GLN A 307 35.83 5.73 35.76
C GLN A 307 35.67 6.96 36.65
N ALA A 308 36.06 6.88 37.92
CA ALA A 308 35.98 8.00 38.85
C ALA A 308 36.84 9.19 38.44
N ALA A 309 38.00 8.93 37.82
CA ALA A 309 38.86 10.00 37.33
C ALA A 309 38.33 10.66 36.05
N PHE A 310 37.81 9.89 35.09
CA PHE A 310 37.47 10.37 33.74
C PHE A 310 35.98 10.68 33.55
N GLU A 311 35.08 9.74 33.87
CA GLU A 311 33.62 9.97 33.81
C GLU A 311 33.12 10.76 35.01
N GLY A 312 33.78 10.56 36.15
CA GLY A 312 33.43 11.14 37.43
C GLY A 312 32.52 10.27 38.27
N ILE A 313 32.48 10.59 39.56
CA ILE A 313 31.54 9.99 40.50
C ILE A 313 30.59 11.06 41.03
N VAL A 314 29.31 10.72 41.13
CA VAL A 314 28.33 11.56 41.81
C VAL A 314 28.62 11.49 43.31
N VAL A 315 29.06 12.60 43.89
CA VAL A 315 29.39 12.69 45.32
C VAL A 315 28.25 13.26 46.14
N ASP A 316 27.34 14.00 45.51
CA ASP A 316 26.16 14.59 46.13
C ASP A 316 25.10 14.91 45.08
N GLN A 317 23.87 15.22 45.51
CA GLN A 317 22.79 15.72 44.65
C GLN A 317 22.14 16.92 45.31
N LEU A 318 22.14 18.05 44.61
CA LEU A 318 21.60 19.30 45.11
C LEU A 318 20.20 19.56 44.51
N PRO A 319 19.19 19.87 45.33
CA PRO A 319 17.87 20.23 44.82
C PRO A 319 17.91 21.61 44.15
N GLN A 320 17.43 21.68 42.91
CA GLN A 320 17.26 22.92 42.13
C GLN A 320 15.85 22.97 41.53
N GLY A 321 14.92 23.61 42.24
CA GLY A 321 13.50 23.61 41.88
C GLY A 321 12.89 22.22 42.06
N ASP A 322 12.26 21.69 41.01
CA ASP A 322 11.67 20.35 40.99
C ASP A 322 12.66 19.26 40.50
N TYR A 323 13.93 19.62 40.30
CA TYR A 323 14.97 18.72 39.80
C TYR A 323 16.10 18.52 40.81
N GLU A 324 16.70 17.34 40.82
CA GLU A 324 17.96 17.06 41.53
C GLU A 324 19.12 17.17 40.55
N VAL A 325 20.12 17.98 40.91
CA VAL A 325 21.31 18.23 40.08
C VAL A 325 22.51 17.51 40.71
N PRO A 326 23.15 16.57 40.00
CA PRO A 326 24.28 15.83 40.56
C PRO A 326 25.53 16.70 40.68
N VAL A 327 26.22 16.59 41.81
CA VAL A 327 27.57 17.11 42.02
C VAL A 327 28.55 16.00 41.66
N VAL A 328 29.30 16.19 40.59
CA VAL A 328 30.23 15.19 40.05
C VAL A 328 31.67 15.57 40.36
N LEU A 329 32.40 14.67 41.01
CA LEU A 329 33.85 14.77 41.19
C LEU A 329 34.55 14.04 40.04
N ARG A 330 35.36 14.75 39.25
CA ARG A 330 36.15 14.21 38.14
C ARG A 330 37.42 15.04 37.91
N LEU A 331 38.34 14.52 37.11
CA LEU A 331 39.48 15.29 36.63
C LEU A 331 39.01 16.48 35.77
N PRO A 332 39.77 17.59 35.73
CA PRO A 332 39.51 18.67 34.79
C PRO A 332 39.52 18.20 33.34
N ASP A 333 38.70 18.80 32.48
CA ASP A 333 38.52 18.35 31.08
C ASP A 333 39.84 18.24 30.30
N TYR A 334 40.79 19.14 30.51
CA TYR A 334 42.10 19.08 29.84
C TYR A 334 42.96 17.87 30.25
N GLN A 335 42.71 17.28 31.43
CA GLN A 335 43.36 16.05 31.88
C GLN A 335 42.54 14.82 31.48
N ALA A 336 41.21 14.89 31.61
CA ALA A 336 40.31 13.81 31.23
C ALA A 336 40.30 13.54 29.71
N ASN A 337 40.62 14.54 28.88
CA ASN A 337 40.67 14.40 27.42
C ASN A 337 42.09 14.08 26.89
N SER A 338 42.99 13.55 27.73
CA SER A 338 44.38 13.29 27.35
C SER A 338 44.85 11.87 27.72
N ILE A 339 45.37 11.17 26.70
CA ILE A 339 45.95 9.83 26.85
C ILE A 339 47.21 9.86 27.74
N ASP A 340 48.04 10.90 27.64
CA ASP A 340 49.23 11.03 28.49
C ASP A 340 48.84 11.14 29.97
N HIS A 341 47.74 11.82 30.27
CA HIS A 341 47.19 11.89 31.63
C HIS A 341 46.58 10.55 32.09
N LEU A 342 45.94 9.79 31.19
CA LEU A 342 45.48 8.43 31.47
C LEU A 342 46.66 7.51 31.83
N GLU A 343 47.74 7.55 31.06
CA GLU A 343 48.93 6.73 31.31
C GLU A 343 49.61 7.05 32.66
N ARG A 344 49.55 8.32 33.09
CA ARG A 344 50.12 8.81 34.35
C ARG A 344 49.16 8.74 35.52
N LEU A 345 47.93 8.27 35.32
CA LEU A 345 46.91 8.21 36.36
C LEU A 345 47.44 7.41 37.56
N PRO A 346 47.48 7.99 38.78
CA PRO A 346 47.88 7.27 39.97
C PRO A 346 46.80 6.26 40.36
N VAL A 347 47.10 4.97 40.26
CA VAL A 347 46.21 3.88 40.65
C VAL A 347 46.67 3.33 42.00
N ARG A 348 45.75 3.24 42.94
CA ARG A 348 45.97 2.70 44.27
C ARG A 348 45.85 1.17 44.25
N LEU A 349 46.81 0.52 44.88
CA LEU A 349 46.94 -0.93 45.03
C LEU A 349 46.30 -1.40 46.34
N ALA A 350 46.06 -2.70 46.47
CA ALA A 350 45.41 -3.30 47.64
C ALA A 350 46.20 -3.09 48.95
N ASP A 351 47.53 -3.01 48.85
CA ASP A 351 48.44 -2.72 49.97
C ASP A 351 48.49 -1.22 50.33
N GLY A 352 47.75 -0.38 49.62
CA GLY A 352 47.70 1.07 49.81
C GLY A 352 48.79 1.85 49.09
N SER A 353 49.74 1.19 48.43
CA SER A 353 50.73 1.84 47.57
C SER A 353 50.08 2.37 46.29
N VAL A 354 50.79 3.22 45.55
CA VAL A 354 50.29 3.88 44.34
C VAL A 354 51.30 3.71 43.23
N ALA A 355 50.82 3.34 42.05
CA ALA A 355 51.65 3.26 40.85
C ALA A 355 50.91 3.89 39.65
N PRO A 356 51.64 4.45 38.68
CA PRO A 356 51.02 5.02 37.48
C PRO A 356 50.41 3.91 36.63
N LEU A 357 49.26 4.20 36.00
CA LEU A 357 48.50 3.26 35.20
C LEU A 357 49.34 2.55 34.12
N LYS A 358 50.27 3.27 33.45
CA LYS A 358 51.17 2.71 32.43
C LYS A 358 52.05 1.54 32.92
N VAL A 359 52.37 1.51 34.22
CA VAL A 359 53.17 0.43 34.82
C VAL A 359 52.29 -0.79 35.15
N LEU A 360 51.00 -0.56 35.38
CA LEU A 360 50.05 -1.58 35.83
C LEU A 360 49.24 -2.19 34.68
N ALA A 361 48.93 -1.40 33.67
CA ALA A 361 48.12 -1.79 32.52
C ALA A 361 48.73 -1.27 31.20
N SER A 362 48.45 -1.97 30.11
CA SER A 362 48.72 -1.49 28.75
C SER A 362 47.43 -1.01 28.10
N PRO A 363 47.37 0.25 27.63
CA PRO A 363 46.27 0.70 26.80
C PRO A 363 46.40 0.12 25.39
N GLU A 364 45.42 -0.67 24.97
CA GLU A 364 45.30 -1.18 23.60
C GLU A 364 44.12 -0.51 22.88
N TRP A 365 44.40 0.05 21.71
CA TRP A 365 43.36 0.62 20.85
C TRP A 365 42.62 -0.50 20.15
N ASN A 366 41.30 -0.49 20.26
CA ASN A 366 40.44 -1.42 19.55
C ASN A 366 39.31 -0.67 18.86
N ASP A 367 39.16 -0.89 17.56
CA ASP A 367 38.05 -0.32 16.80
C ASP A 367 36.94 -1.35 16.72
N ARG A 368 35.78 -1.02 17.29
CA ARG A 368 34.62 -1.91 17.30
C ARG A 368 33.40 -1.24 16.66
N PRO A 369 32.47 -2.02 16.09
CA PRO A 369 31.18 -1.50 15.66
C PRO A 369 30.49 -0.79 16.82
N ALA A 370 29.99 0.42 16.57
CA ALA A 370 29.30 1.23 17.56
C ALA A 370 28.01 0.59 18.09
N VAL A 371 27.33 -0.17 17.23
CA VAL A 371 26.07 -0.82 17.55
C VAL A 371 26.06 -2.19 16.90
N ILE A 372 25.77 -3.23 17.69
CA ILE A 372 25.50 -4.57 17.17
C ILE A 372 23.99 -4.77 17.17
N GLN A 373 23.40 -4.67 15.98
CA GLN A 373 21.97 -4.88 15.82
C GLN A 373 21.65 -6.38 15.81
N HIS A 374 20.51 -6.72 16.40
CA HIS A 374 19.96 -8.05 16.37
C HIS A 374 18.50 -7.96 15.94
N TYR A 375 18.11 -8.87 15.05
CA TYR A 375 16.73 -9.06 14.63
C TYR A 375 16.39 -10.55 14.76
N ASP A 376 15.29 -10.88 15.45
CA ASP A 376 14.92 -12.25 15.81
C ASP A 376 16.08 -13.08 16.38
N ARG A 377 16.80 -12.48 17.34
CA ARG A 377 17.97 -13.05 18.04
C ARG A 377 19.18 -13.36 17.15
N SER A 378 19.14 -13.00 15.87
CA SER A 378 20.25 -13.13 14.93
C SER A 378 20.93 -11.78 14.77
N ARG A 379 22.26 -11.76 14.75
CA ARG A 379 23.03 -10.55 14.41
C ARG A 379 22.64 -10.12 13.01
N SER A 380 22.37 -8.82 12.84
CA SER A 380 21.90 -8.28 11.58
C SER A 380 22.53 -6.93 11.29
N VAL A 381 22.64 -6.59 10.00
CA VAL A 381 22.97 -5.23 9.55
C VAL A 381 21.91 -4.78 8.57
N ALA A 382 21.31 -3.62 8.88
CA ALA A 382 20.35 -2.97 8.00
C ALA A 382 21.09 -2.11 6.96
N LEU A 383 20.82 -2.37 5.68
CA LEU A 383 21.13 -1.47 4.58
C LEU A 383 19.84 -0.83 4.09
N THR A 384 19.86 0.49 3.97
CA THR A 384 18.69 1.26 3.53
C THR A 384 19.03 2.22 2.42
N ALA A 385 18.11 2.44 1.48
CA ALA A 385 18.25 3.44 0.44
C ALA A 385 16.90 4.01 0.01
N TYR A 386 16.95 5.19 -0.59
CA TYR A 386 15.80 5.84 -1.21
C TYR A 386 15.93 5.77 -2.72
N ALA A 387 14.80 5.66 -3.41
CA ALA A 387 14.74 5.60 -4.86
C ALA A 387 14.10 6.89 -5.41
N ASP A 388 14.77 7.51 -6.38
CA ASP A 388 14.20 8.57 -7.19
C ASP A 388 13.18 7.95 -8.16
N THR A 389 11.90 8.18 -7.87
CA THR A 389 10.77 7.64 -8.62
C THR A 389 10.71 8.11 -10.07
N GLN A 390 11.48 9.14 -10.47
CA GLN A 390 11.58 9.55 -11.88
C GLN A 390 12.57 8.70 -12.68
N LYS A 391 13.56 8.08 -12.01
CA LYS A 391 14.62 7.29 -12.65
C LYS A 391 14.42 5.78 -12.47
N THR A 392 14.00 5.36 -11.28
CA THR A 392 13.85 3.94 -10.92
C THR A 392 12.70 3.74 -9.94
N SER A 393 12.29 2.49 -9.73
CA SER A 393 11.27 2.13 -8.74
C SER A 393 11.86 1.18 -7.69
N PRO A 394 11.42 1.25 -6.42
CA PRO A 394 11.89 0.33 -5.39
C PRO A 394 11.74 -1.15 -5.76
N GLY A 395 10.63 -1.51 -6.41
CA GLY A 395 10.39 -2.88 -6.89
C GLY A 395 11.42 -3.32 -7.92
N LYS A 396 11.70 -2.49 -8.94
CA LYS A 396 12.71 -2.81 -9.97
C LYS A 396 14.11 -2.94 -9.38
N VAL A 397 14.45 -2.08 -8.42
CA VAL A 397 15.74 -2.17 -7.70
C VAL A 397 15.79 -3.45 -6.87
N MET A 398 14.74 -3.79 -6.13
CA MET A 398 14.71 -5.03 -5.36
C MET A 398 14.78 -6.26 -6.24
N ASP A 399 14.12 -6.27 -7.40
CA ASP A 399 14.22 -7.36 -8.37
C ASP A 399 15.64 -7.52 -8.91
N TYR A 400 16.33 -6.40 -9.18
CA TYR A 400 17.75 -6.42 -9.56
C TYR A 400 18.63 -6.96 -8.42
N LEU A 401 18.48 -6.44 -7.21
CA LEU A 401 19.26 -6.86 -6.03
C LEU A 401 19.05 -8.34 -5.73
N ARG A 402 17.79 -8.82 -5.76
CA ARG A 402 17.41 -10.21 -5.49
C ARG A 402 17.98 -11.18 -6.51
N ASN A 403 17.97 -10.81 -7.80
CA ASN A 403 18.41 -11.69 -8.89
C ASN A 403 19.92 -11.58 -9.21
N GLY A 404 20.66 -10.72 -8.51
CA GLY A 404 22.11 -10.56 -8.69
C GLY A 404 22.81 -10.43 -7.33
N PRO A 405 23.10 -9.20 -6.86
CA PRO A 405 23.90 -8.94 -5.66
C PRO A 405 23.59 -9.80 -4.43
N LEU A 406 22.31 -10.00 -4.11
CA LEU A 406 21.87 -10.74 -2.93
C LEU A 406 21.99 -12.26 -3.12
N ALA A 407 21.75 -12.76 -4.33
CA ALA A 407 21.93 -14.17 -4.67
C ALA A 407 23.43 -14.54 -4.66
N GLU A 408 24.27 -13.70 -5.27
CA GLU A 408 25.74 -13.86 -5.26
C GLU A 408 26.31 -13.82 -3.84
N LEU A 409 25.74 -12.99 -2.96
CA LEU A 409 26.14 -12.89 -1.56
C LEU A 409 25.87 -14.19 -0.77
N GLU A 410 24.75 -14.87 -1.02
CA GLU A 410 24.45 -16.18 -0.39
C GLU A 410 25.39 -17.28 -0.89
N GLU A 411 25.86 -17.21 -2.13
CA GLU A 411 26.84 -18.15 -2.69
C GLU A 411 28.27 -17.88 -2.19
N LYS A 412 28.66 -16.60 -2.06
CA LYS A 412 30.02 -16.17 -1.71
C LYS A 412 30.35 -16.41 -0.24
N TRP A 413 29.40 -16.20 0.68
CA TRP A 413 29.64 -16.36 2.12
C TRP A 413 28.75 -17.45 2.73
N GLN A 414 29.37 -18.52 3.23
CA GLN A 414 28.63 -19.64 3.83
C GLN A 414 27.87 -19.21 5.08
N GLY A 415 26.57 -19.46 5.11
CA GLY A 415 25.71 -19.10 6.24
C GLY A 415 25.20 -17.66 6.19
N ALA A 416 25.53 -16.91 5.13
CA ALA A 416 24.87 -15.64 4.83
C ALA A 416 23.39 -15.85 4.57
N ARG A 417 22.58 -14.93 5.09
CA ARG A 417 21.15 -14.84 4.80
C ARG A 417 20.78 -13.37 4.67
N TRP A 418 19.71 -13.09 3.97
CA TRP A 418 19.14 -11.76 3.91
C TRP A 418 17.61 -11.81 3.99
N ALA A 419 17.02 -10.68 4.36
CA ALA A 419 15.58 -10.50 4.32
C ALA A 419 15.24 -9.07 3.94
N GLU A 420 14.13 -8.88 3.22
CA GLU A 420 13.51 -7.57 3.10
C GLU A 420 12.94 -7.15 4.45
N ALA A 421 13.15 -5.91 4.84
CA ALA A 421 12.74 -5.38 6.13
C ALA A 421 12.02 -4.04 5.97
N GLY A 422 11.48 -3.52 7.07
CA GLY A 422 10.87 -2.19 7.11
C GLY A 422 9.64 -2.04 6.21
N LYS A 423 9.57 -0.91 5.50
CA LYS A 423 8.38 -0.49 4.75
C LYS A 423 7.97 -1.47 3.62
N PRO A 424 8.89 -1.97 2.77
CA PRO A 424 8.53 -2.94 1.74
C PRO A 424 7.85 -4.20 2.28
N LEU A 425 8.39 -4.79 3.36
CA LEU A 425 7.83 -5.97 4.00
C LEU A 425 6.41 -5.71 4.54
N GLY A 426 6.23 -4.62 5.30
CA GLY A 426 4.92 -4.28 5.86
C GLY A 426 3.86 -4.04 4.78
N ILE A 427 4.26 -3.43 3.65
CA ILE A 427 3.39 -3.27 2.50
C ILE A 427 3.01 -4.63 1.87
N ALA A 428 3.98 -5.53 1.69
CA ALA A 428 3.73 -6.84 1.12
C ALA A 428 2.79 -7.68 2.00
N GLU A 429 3.00 -7.69 3.32
CA GLU A 429 2.11 -8.33 4.29
C GLU A 429 0.70 -7.76 4.25
N LEU A 430 0.58 -6.43 4.21
CA LEU A 430 -0.71 -5.76 4.10
C LEU A 430 -1.44 -6.11 2.80
N MET A 431 -0.76 -6.12 1.66
CA MET A 431 -1.35 -6.48 0.36
C MET A 431 -1.76 -7.96 0.31
N ASN A 432 -0.95 -8.85 0.87
CA ASN A 432 -1.27 -10.27 0.98
C ASN A 432 -2.52 -10.48 1.84
N TYR A 433 -2.57 -9.84 3.01
CA TYR A 433 -3.74 -9.89 3.89
C TYR A 433 -4.98 -9.31 3.20
N LEU A 434 -4.86 -8.14 2.57
CA LEU A 434 -5.97 -7.49 1.88
C LEU A 434 -6.50 -8.35 0.73
N THR A 435 -5.61 -8.95 -0.06
CA THR A 435 -6.00 -9.83 -1.18
C THR A 435 -6.74 -11.07 -0.68
N ALA A 436 -6.21 -11.74 0.35
CA ALA A 436 -6.85 -12.92 0.94
C ALA A 436 -8.21 -12.60 1.57
N SER A 437 -8.26 -11.55 2.40
CA SER A 437 -9.49 -11.13 3.09
C SER A 437 -10.55 -10.57 2.15
N TYR A 438 -10.16 -9.82 1.11
CA TYR A 438 -11.09 -9.34 0.08
C TYR A 438 -11.60 -10.48 -0.80
N THR A 439 -10.78 -11.50 -1.10
CA THR A 439 -11.24 -12.73 -1.77
C THR A 439 -12.30 -13.44 -0.93
N ALA A 440 -12.09 -13.55 0.39
CA ALA A 440 -13.11 -14.10 1.29
C ALA A 440 -14.40 -13.27 1.28
N ALA A 441 -14.30 -11.93 1.24
CA ALA A 441 -15.48 -11.05 1.10
C ALA A 441 -16.20 -11.22 -0.24
N LEU A 442 -15.48 -11.39 -1.35
CA LEU A 442 -16.07 -11.70 -2.66
C LEU A 442 -16.83 -13.04 -2.63
N LEU A 443 -16.28 -14.08 -1.99
CA LEU A 443 -16.96 -15.35 -1.80
C LEU A 443 -18.21 -15.22 -0.91
N ALA A 444 -18.14 -14.43 0.17
CA ALA A 444 -19.29 -14.16 1.02
C ALA A 444 -20.38 -13.38 0.27
N MET A 445 -20.02 -12.37 -0.51
CA MET A 445 -20.95 -11.66 -1.39
C MET A 445 -21.57 -12.59 -2.43
N PHE A 446 -20.76 -13.44 -3.07
CA PHE A 446 -21.25 -14.44 -4.03
C PHE A 446 -22.29 -15.35 -3.39
N PHE A 447 -22.05 -15.84 -2.17
CA PHE A 447 -22.97 -16.69 -1.44
C PHE A 447 -24.30 -15.99 -1.13
N VAL A 448 -24.25 -14.76 -0.59
CA VAL A 448 -25.46 -13.97 -0.29
C VAL A 448 -26.27 -13.68 -1.55
N LEU A 449 -25.60 -13.27 -2.63
CA LEU A 449 -26.25 -13.01 -3.92
C LEU A 449 -26.85 -14.28 -4.52
N THR A 450 -26.16 -15.42 -4.39
CA THR A 450 -26.65 -16.72 -4.87
C THR A 450 -27.89 -17.15 -4.11
N MET A 451 -27.91 -16.97 -2.78
CA MET A 451 -29.10 -17.23 -1.97
C MET A 451 -30.28 -16.34 -2.37
N MET A 452 -30.00 -15.09 -2.77
CA MET A 452 -31.03 -14.14 -3.20
C MET A 452 -31.60 -14.47 -4.59
N PHE A 453 -30.76 -14.78 -5.57
CA PHE A 453 -31.17 -15.03 -6.96
C PHE A 453 -31.54 -16.49 -7.26
N GLY A 454 -31.13 -17.45 -6.42
CA GLY A 454 -31.36 -18.88 -6.63
C GLY A 454 -30.50 -19.53 -7.74
N HIS A 455 -29.59 -18.78 -8.36
CA HIS A 455 -28.73 -19.25 -9.46
C HIS A 455 -27.32 -18.66 -9.36
N TYR A 456 -26.31 -19.38 -9.85
CA TYR A 456 -24.89 -18.98 -9.73
C TYR A 456 -24.41 -17.96 -10.77
N TRP A 457 -25.01 -17.94 -11.96
CA TRP A 457 -24.51 -17.13 -13.08
C TRP A 457 -24.73 -15.63 -12.88
N GLN A 458 -25.89 -15.22 -12.36
CA GLN A 458 -26.22 -13.81 -12.15
C GLN A 458 -25.32 -13.15 -11.06
N PRO A 459 -25.11 -13.77 -9.88
CA PRO A 459 -24.10 -13.32 -8.93
C PRO A 459 -22.70 -13.18 -9.53
N LEU A 460 -22.28 -14.13 -10.37
CA LEU A 460 -20.97 -14.07 -11.02
C LEU A 460 -20.84 -12.85 -11.94
N LEU A 461 -21.88 -12.54 -12.72
CA LEU A 461 -21.91 -11.33 -13.55
C LEU A 461 -21.78 -10.04 -12.74
N ILE A 462 -22.44 -9.97 -11.57
CA ILE A 462 -22.35 -8.82 -10.68
C ILE A 462 -20.92 -8.65 -10.16
N LEU A 463 -20.26 -9.72 -9.75
CA LEU A 463 -18.90 -9.66 -9.25
C LEU A 463 -17.88 -9.35 -10.36
N LEU A 464 -18.11 -9.84 -11.58
CA LEU A 464 -17.27 -9.53 -12.74
C LEU A 464 -17.33 -8.05 -13.15
N ALA A 465 -18.35 -7.31 -12.71
CA ALA A 465 -18.42 -5.86 -12.91
C ALA A 465 -17.49 -5.06 -11.98
N ILE A 466 -17.07 -5.63 -10.84
CA ILE A 466 -16.24 -4.94 -9.82
C ILE A 466 -14.89 -4.44 -10.37
N PRO A 467 -14.09 -5.24 -11.11
CA PRO A 467 -12.80 -4.79 -11.65
C PRO A 467 -12.90 -3.56 -12.54
N PHE A 468 -14.05 -3.31 -13.17
CA PHE A 468 -14.25 -2.12 -14.00
C PHE A 468 -14.39 -0.84 -13.17
N GLY A 469 -14.84 -0.94 -11.91
CA GLY A 469 -14.77 0.19 -10.96
C GLY A 469 -13.33 0.64 -10.70
N MET A 470 -12.37 -0.29 -10.68
CA MET A 470 -10.94 0.02 -10.57
C MET A 470 -10.41 0.76 -11.80
N VAL A 471 -10.95 0.47 -13.00
CA VAL A 471 -10.58 1.23 -14.21
C VAL A 471 -11.00 2.69 -14.08
N GLY A 472 -12.19 2.96 -13.55
CA GLY A 472 -12.61 4.33 -13.23
C GLY A 472 -11.66 5.03 -12.27
N ALA A 473 -11.27 4.36 -11.19
CA ALA A 473 -10.32 4.91 -10.22
C ALA A 473 -8.96 5.21 -10.88
N PHE A 474 -8.43 4.29 -11.69
CA PHE A 474 -7.19 4.48 -12.44
C PHE A 474 -7.26 5.69 -13.37
N LEU A 475 -8.33 5.81 -14.16
CA LEU A 475 -8.53 6.94 -15.07
C LEU A 475 -8.60 8.26 -14.32
N GLY A 476 -9.26 8.30 -13.15
CA GLY A 476 -9.30 9.48 -12.30
C GLY A 476 -7.92 9.91 -11.80
N HIS A 477 -7.09 8.96 -11.38
CA HIS A 477 -5.71 9.23 -10.94
C HIS A 477 -4.83 9.70 -12.10
N ALA A 478 -4.92 9.03 -13.24
CA ALA A 478 -4.18 9.41 -14.45
C ALA A 478 -4.57 10.81 -14.96
N LEU A 479 -5.87 11.14 -14.95
CA LEU A 479 -6.37 12.44 -15.41
C LEU A 479 -5.92 13.59 -14.50
N LEU A 480 -5.85 13.35 -13.18
CA LEU A 480 -5.46 14.36 -12.19
C LEU A 480 -3.96 14.34 -11.86
N GLY A 481 -3.18 13.43 -12.46
CA GLY A 481 -1.75 13.28 -12.18
C GLY A 481 -1.46 12.83 -10.75
N LEU A 482 -2.37 12.07 -10.13
CA LEU A 482 -2.25 11.59 -8.76
C LEU A 482 -1.69 10.18 -8.69
N GLU A 483 -0.88 9.91 -7.68
CA GLU A 483 -0.32 8.59 -7.40
C GLU A 483 -1.39 7.64 -6.81
N LEU A 484 -1.34 6.35 -7.17
CA LEU A 484 -2.22 5.35 -6.53
C LEU A 484 -1.63 4.94 -5.18
N THR A 485 -2.36 5.24 -4.11
CA THR A 485 -1.91 4.98 -2.75
C THR A 485 -2.76 3.91 -2.09
N LEU A 486 -2.40 3.47 -0.88
CA LEU A 486 -3.24 2.57 -0.10
C LEU A 486 -4.65 3.18 0.16
N TRP A 487 -4.74 4.50 0.27
CA TRP A 487 -6.03 5.22 0.36
C TRP A 487 -6.84 5.14 -0.94
N SER A 488 -6.19 5.09 -2.10
CA SER A 488 -6.87 4.82 -3.37
C SER A 488 -7.52 3.43 -3.37
N VAL A 489 -6.83 2.41 -2.80
CA VAL A 489 -7.37 1.06 -2.67
C VAL A 489 -8.63 1.04 -1.79
N VAL A 490 -8.66 1.80 -0.70
CA VAL A 490 -9.87 2.01 0.12
C VAL A 490 -11.03 2.53 -0.73
N GLY A 491 -10.77 3.51 -1.59
CA GLY A 491 -11.77 4.05 -2.51
C GLY A 491 -12.27 3.00 -3.50
N VAL A 492 -11.39 2.17 -4.06
CA VAL A 492 -11.79 1.06 -4.96
C VAL A 492 -12.64 0.02 -4.24
N VAL A 493 -12.30 -0.34 -3.00
CA VAL A 493 -13.13 -1.24 -2.18
C VAL A 493 -14.51 -0.63 -1.92
N ALA A 494 -14.58 0.67 -1.62
CA ALA A 494 -15.85 1.37 -1.47
C ALA A 494 -16.70 1.35 -2.76
N VAL A 495 -16.07 1.54 -3.92
CA VAL A 495 -16.73 1.44 -5.24
C VAL A 495 -17.33 0.06 -5.46
N SER A 496 -16.66 -1.01 -5.03
CA SER A 496 -17.18 -2.38 -5.22
C SER A 496 -18.55 -2.59 -4.59
N GLY A 497 -18.80 -2.02 -3.41
CA GLY A 497 -20.10 -2.11 -2.75
C GLY A 497 -21.21 -1.36 -3.48
N VAL A 498 -20.88 -0.23 -4.13
CA VAL A 498 -21.81 0.54 -4.98
C VAL A 498 -22.10 -0.21 -6.28
N VAL A 499 -21.05 -0.73 -6.94
CA VAL A 499 -21.16 -1.54 -8.16
C VAL A 499 -22.07 -2.75 -7.93
N VAL A 500 -21.86 -3.49 -6.83
CA VAL A 500 -22.67 -4.67 -6.50
C VAL A 500 -24.12 -4.27 -6.27
N ASN A 501 -24.38 -3.18 -5.56
CA ASN A 501 -25.74 -2.70 -5.29
C ASN A 501 -26.49 -2.31 -6.58
N ASP A 502 -25.86 -1.54 -7.45
CA ASP A 502 -26.52 -1.04 -8.67
C ASP A 502 -26.83 -2.19 -9.65
N ASN A 503 -25.89 -3.13 -9.79
CA ASN A 503 -26.09 -4.30 -10.64
C ASN A 503 -27.08 -5.30 -10.06
N LEU A 504 -27.11 -5.48 -8.73
CA LEU A 504 -28.11 -6.30 -8.05
C LEU A 504 -29.52 -5.81 -8.39
N VAL A 505 -29.79 -4.52 -8.19
CA VAL A 505 -31.14 -3.98 -8.42
C VAL A 505 -31.49 -3.96 -9.91
N LEU A 506 -30.52 -3.74 -10.80
CA LEU A 506 -30.76 -3.83 -12.24
C LEU A 506 -31.14 -5.26 -12.66
N ILE A 507 -30.37 -6.28 -12.24
CA ILE A 507 -30.63 -7.68 -12.59
C ILE A 507 -31.93 -8.18 -11.99
N ASP A 508 -32.23 -7.82 -10.74
CA ASP A 508 -33.53 -8.13 -10.12
C ASP A 508 -34.70 -7.53 -10.92
N HIS A 509 -34.57 -6.26 -11.35
CA HIS A 509 -35.60 -5.63 -12.16
C HIS A 509 -35.75 -6.29 -13.55
N ILE A 510 -34.64 -6.72 -14.17
CA ILE A 510 -34.65 -7.50 -15.41
C ILE A 510 -35.36 -8.84 -15.21
N ASN A 511 -35.07 -9.56 -14.13
CA ASN A 511 -35.72 -10.84 -13.82
C ASN A 511 -37.23 -10.67 -13.63
N ASN A 512 -37.64 -9.63 -12.91
CA ASN A 512 -39.05 -9.31 -12.69
C ASN A 512 -39.78 -9.00 -14.00
N LEU A 513 -39.13 -8.31 -14.94
CA LEU A 513 -39.68 -7.99 -16.26
C LEU A 513 -39.54 -9.15 -17.26
N ARG A 514 -38.67 -10.13 -17.03
CA ARG A 514 -38.44 -11.25 -17.95
C ARG A 514 -39.70 -12.05 -18.26
N SER A 515 -40.61 -12.16 -17.29
CA SER A 515 -41.91 -12.85 -17.45
C SER A 515 -42.92 -12.07 -18.29
N ARG A 516 -42.69 -10.76 -18.52
CA ARG A 516 -43.63 -9.84 -19.18
C ARG A 516 -43.22 -9.47 -20.61
N HIS A 517 -42.09 -10.00 -21.09
CA HIS A 517 -41.54 -9.71 -22.40
C HIS A 517 -41.05 -11.00 -23.07
N ASP A 518 -41.20 -11.08 -24.39
CA ASP A 518 -40.87 -12.28 -25.15
C ASP A 518 -39.35 -12.50 -25.22
N THR A 519 -38.60 -11.42 -25.42
CA THR A 519 -37.14 -11.46 -25.55
C THR A 519 -36.42 -10.88 -24.33
N LEU A 520 -35.23 -11.41 -24.00
CA LEU A 520 -34.40 -10.84 -22.91
C LEU A 520 -34.04 -9.40 -23.22
N ARG A 521 -33.84 -9.09 -24.50
CA ARG A 521 -33.56 -7.75 -25.00
C ARG A 521 -34.66 -6.75 -24.62
N GLU A 522 -35.92 -7.10 -24.84
CA GLU A 522 -37.05 -6.24 -24.48
C GLU A 522 -37.12 -6.03 -22.96
N ALA A 523 -36.97 -7.11 -22.19
CA ALA A 523 -36.91 -7.03 -20.73
C ALA A 523 -35.75 -6.15 -20.26
N LEU A 524 -34.57 -6.23 -20.90
CA LEU A 524 -33.41 -5.41 -20.61
C LEU A 524 -33.68 -3.92 -20.89
N LEU A 525 -34.20 -3.60 -22.07
CA LEU A 525 -34.48 -2.21 -22.44
C LEU A 525 -35.58 -1.59 -21.56
N ALA A 526 -36.61 -2.35 -21.23
CA ALA A 526 -37.65 -1.94 -20.29
C ALA A 526 -37.09 -1.72 -18.88
N ALA A 527 -36.23 -2.63 -18.40
CA ALA A 527 -35.59 -2.50 -17.10
C ALA A 527 -34.68 -1.26 -17.04
N LEU A 528 -33.88 -1.04 -18.09
CA LEU A 528 -33.00 0.12 -18.19
C LEU A 528 -33.79 1.43 -18.21
N ALA A 529 -34.92 1.49 -18.92
CA ALA A 529 -35.79 2.66 -18.92
C ALA A 529 -36.23 3.05 -17.50
N GLY A 530 -36.54 2.06 -16.64
CA GLY A 530 -36.92 2.28 -15.25
C GLY A 530 -35.75 2.57 -14.29
N ARG A 531 -34.51 2.23 -14.68
CA ARG A 531 -33.34 2.25 -13.79
C ARG A 531 -32.29 3.32 -14.08
N ILE A 532 -32.27 3.89 -15.29
CA ILE A 532 -31.28 4.93 -15.66
C ILE A 532 -31.35 6.13 -14.71
N ARG A 533 -32.55 6.61 -14.34
CA ARG A 533 -32.69 7.74 -13.42
C ARG A 533 -32.13 7.41 -12.02
N PRO A 534 -32.55 6.33 -11.32
CA PRO A 534 -31.95 5.93 -10.05
C PRO A 534 -30.43 5.74 -10.09
N ILE A 535 -29.89 5.12 -11.15
CA ILE A 535 -28.45 4.89 -11.32
C ILE A 535 -27.71 6.24 -11.45
N MET A 536 -28.20 7.14 -12.29
CA MET A 536 -27.61 8.49 -12.47
C MET A 536 -27.66 9.30 -11.17
N LEU A 537 -28.76 9.26 -10.41
CA LEU A 537 -28.86 9.95 -9.13
C LEU A 537 -27.85 9.42 -8.11
N THR A 538 -27.69 8.10 -8.00
CA THR A 538 -26.72 7.48 -7.09
C THR A 538 -25.29 7.86 -7.47
N THR A 539 -25.01 7.86 -8.78
CA THR A 539 -23.71 8.30 -9.32
C THR A 539 -23.44 9.76 -8.97
N LEU A 540 -24.38 10.64 -9.30
CA LEU A 540 -24.21 12.08 -9.14
C LEU A 540 -24.10 12.47 -7.68
N THR A 541 -24.94 11.90 -6.81
CA THR A 541 -24.88 12.16 -5.36
C THR A 541 -23.54 11.73 -4.77
N THR A 542 -23.05 10.55 -5.14
CA THR A 542 -21.75 10.05 -4.64
C THR A 542 -20.59 10.86 -5.18
N SER A 543 -20.51 11.07 -6.51
CA SER A 543 -19.43 11.82 -7.14
C SER A 543 -19.41 13.28 -6.68
N LEU A 544 -20.55 13.95 -6.53
CA LEU A 544 -20.61 15.31 -6.00
C LEU A 544 -20.30 15.39 -4.50
N ALA A 545 -20.66 14.37 -3.72
CA ALA A 545 -20.35 14.35 -2.28
C ALA A 545 -18.85 14.25 -2.01
N VAL A 546 -18.11 13.49 -2.82
CA VAL A 546 -16.66 13.33 -2.66
C VAL A 546 -15.84 14.39 -3.40
N LEU A 547 -16.46 15.15 -4.32
CA LEU A 547 -15.77 16.16 -5.11
C LEU A 547 -15.04 17.22 -4.25
N PRO A 548 -15.63 17.79 -3.18
CA PRO A 548 -14.92 18.76 -2.35
C PRO A 548 -13.66 18.16 -1.71
N LEU A 549 -13.73 16.89 -1.29
CA LEU A 549 -12.60 16.19 -0.69
C LEU A 549 -11.49 15.92 -1.70
N ALA A 550 -11.81 15.77 -2.99
CA ALA A 550 -10.81 15.64 -4.05
C ALA A 550 -10.01 16.94 -4.31
N PHE A 551 -10.53 18.09 -3.90
CA PHE A 551 -9.87 19.40 -3.99
C PHE A 551 -9.43 19.94 -2.62
N GLU A 552 -9.33 19.06 -1.61
CA GLU A 552 -8.85 19.45 -0.29
C GLU A 552 -7.38 19.87 -0.35
N SER A 553 -7.06 21.00 0.28
CA SER A 553 -5.73 21.63 0.25
C SER A 553 -5.02 21.56 1.60
N SER A 554 -5.74 21.22 2.67
CA SER A 554 -5.15 21.02 3.99
C SER A 554 -4.16 19.84 3.96
N PRO A 555 -2.90 20.06 4.36
CA PRO A 555 -1.93 18.97 4.49
C PRO A 555 -2.41 17.85 5.41
N GLN A 556 -3.17 18.16 6.46
CA GLN A 556 -3.68 17.17 7.41
C GLN A 556 -4.75 16.25 6.81
N ALA A 557 -5.43 16.66 5.75
CA ALA A 557 -6.48 15.87 5.09
C ALA A 557 -6.09 15.42 3.66
N ALA A 558 -4.98 15.91 3.12
CA ALA A 558 -4.52 15.63 1.77
C ALA A 558 -4.33 14.12 1.48
N PHE A 559 -4.04 13.30 2.50
CA PHE A 559 -3.94 11.85 2.32
C PHE A 559 -5.28 11.18 1.93
N LEU A 560 -6.43 11.84 2.13
CA LEU A 560 -7.75 11.36 1.73
C LEU A 560 -8.10 11.70 0.26
N VAL A 561 -7.38 12.62 -0.38
CA VAL A 561 -7.63 13.03 -1.77
C VAL A 561 -7.60 11.82 -2.74
N PRO A 562 -6.59 10.92 -2.71
CA PRO A 562 -6.56 9.76 -3.61
C PRO A 562 -7.73 8.77 -3.38
N MET A 563 -8.22 8.67 -2.15
CA MET A 563 -9.43 7.88 -1.83
C MET A 563 -10.67 8.50 -2.48
N ALA A 564 -10.85 9.81 -2.33
CA ALA A 564 -11.99 10.54 -2.90
C ALA A 564 -12.02 10.45 -4.43
N VAL A 565 -10.87 10.59 -5.08
CA VAL A 565 -10.74 10.45 -6.54
C VAL A 565 -11.07 9.02 -6.99
N SER A 566 -10.56 8.01 -6.29
CA SER A 566 -10.86 6.61 -6.59
C SER A 566 -12.35 6.32 -6.49
N LEU A 567 -13.00 6.82 -5.43
CA LEU A 567 -14.42 6.63 -5.18
C LEU A 567 -15.29 7.38 -6.21
N GLY A 568 -14.98 8.66 -6.45
CA GLY A 568 -15.78 9.52 -7.35
C GLY A 568 -15.74 9.07 -8.80
N PHE A 569 -14.55 8.83 -9.35
CA PHE A 569 -14.39 8.34 -10.72
C PHE A 569 -14.74 6.85 -10.85
N GLY A 570 -14.46 6.05 -9.81
CA GLY A 570 -14.84 4.64 -9.78
C GLY A 570 -16.36 4.44 -9.83
N VAL A 571 -17.14 5.23 -9.09
CA VAL A 571 -18.62 5.18 -9.16
C VAL A 571 -19.13 5.69 -10.49
N PHE A 572 -18.57 6.76 -11.05
CA PHE A 572 -18.93 7.22 -12.39
C PHE A 572 -18.74 6.12 -13.45
N PHE A 573 -17.61 5.43 -13.41
CA PHE A 573 -17.31 4.34 -14.33
C PHE A 573 -18.12 3.06 -14.03
N ALA A 574 -18.42 2.79 -12.76
CA ALA A 574 -19.32 1.71 -12.33
C ALA A 574 -20.71 1.85 -12.96
N SER A 575 -21.21 3.08 -13.12
CA SER A 575 -22.49 3.34 -13.75
C SER A 575 -22.47 3.08 -15.25
N LEU A 576 -21.38 3.39 -15.94
CA LEU A 576 -21.17 2.98 -17.34
C LEU A 576 -21.14 1.44 -17.45
N THR A 577 -20.48 0.77 -16.51
CA THR A 577 -20.42 -0.69 -16.45
C THR A 577 -21.81 -1.29 -16.25
N THR A 578 -22.59 -0.73 -15.33
CA THR A 578 -23.96 -1.18 -15.03
C THR A 578 -24.91 -0.96 -16.21
N ILE A 579 -24.79 0.17 -16.91
CA ILE A 579 -25.66 0.53 -18.03
C ILE A 579 -25.29 -0.25 -19.30
N PHE A 580 -24.00 -0.42 -19.61
CA PHE A 580 -23.57 -1.00 -20.88
C PHE A 580 -23.06 -2.44 -20.75
N LEU A 581 -22.11 -2.67 -19.85
CA LEU A 581 -21.39 -3.94 -19.78
C LEU A 581 -22.27 -5.07 -19.27
N VAL A 582 -23.00 -4.86 -18.17
CA VAL A 582 -23.80 -5.92 -17.55
C VAL A 582 -24.94 -6.41 -18.45
N PRO A 583 -25.74 -5.52 -19.09
CA PRO A 583 -26.71 -5.95 -20.11
C PRO A 583 -26.07 -6.71 -21.28
N ALA A 584 -24.90 -6.29 -21.77
CA ALA A 584 -24.17 -6.98 -22.83
C ALA A 584 -23.71 -8.38 -22.37
N MET A 585 -23.18 -8.50 -21.15
CA MET A 585 -22.80 -9.78 -20.55
C MET A 585 -24.00 -10.73 -20.39
N MET A 586 -25.16 -10.23 -19.96
CA MET A 586 -26.38 -11.04 -19.87
C MET A 586 -26.84 -11.54 -21.24
N MET A 587 -26.79 -10.70 -22.27
CA MET A 587 -27.13 -11.10 -23.63
C MET A 587 -26.16 -12.13 -24.22
N VAL A 588 -24.86 -12.00 -23.96
CA VAL A 588 -23.86 -12.99 -24.39
C VAL A 588 -24.02 -14.30 -23.63
N ALA A 589 -24.36 -14.24 -22.34
CA ALA A 589 -24.66 -15.43 -21.58
C ALA A 589 -25.87 -16.19 -22.13
N GLU A 590 -26.94 -15.47 -22.52
CA GLU A 590 -28.11 -16.09 -23.13
C GLU A 590 -27.78 -16.74 -24.48
N ASP A 591 -26.98 -16.08 -25.33
CA ASP A 591 -26.51 -16.69 -26.57
C ASP A 591 -25.71 -17.96 -26.32
N LEU A 592 -24.78 -17.92 -25.36
CA LEU A 592 -23.92 -19.05 -25.03
C LEU A 592 -24.73 -20.22 -24.50
N MET A 593 -25.70 -19.96 -23.62
CA MET A 593 -26.65 -20.98 -23.14
C MET A 593 -27.52 -21.52 -24.28
N GLY A 594 -27.95 -20.67 -25.22
CA GLY A 594 -28.68 -21.08 -26.42
C GLY A 594 -27.85 -21.96 -27.34
N LEU A 595 -26.58 -21.61 -27.55
CA LEU A 595 -25.62 -22.38 -28.34
C LEU A 595 -25.31 -23.73 -27.69
N LEU A 596 -25.08 -23.75 -26.37
CA LEU A 596 -24.89 -24.98 -25.60
C LEU A 596 -26.13 -25.89 -25.65
N ARG A 597 -27.34 -25.32 -25.57
CA ARG A 597 -28.59 -26.09 -25.74
C ARG A 597 -28.71 -26.66 -27.15
N ARG A 598 -28.37 -25.89 -28.19
CA ARG A 598 -28.36 -26.35 -29.58
C ARG A 598 -27.31 -27.43 -29.85
N LEU A 599 -26.11 -27.31 -29.27
CA LEU A 599 -25.06 -28.33 -29.35
C LEU A 599 -25.46 -29.61 -28.58
N ARG A 600 -26.17 -29.45 -27.45
CA ARG A 600 -26.69 -30.57 -26.66
C ARG A 600 -27.92 -31.22 -27.29
N SER A 601 -28.70 -30.50 -28.10
CA SER A 601 -29.79 -31.06 -28.91
C SER A 601 -29.32 -31.60 -30.26
N ALA A 602 -28.21 -31.09 -30.81
CA ALA A 602 -27.53 -31.64 -31.99
C ALA A 602 -26.80 -32.96 -31.68
N ARG A 603 -26.54 -33.24 -30.39
CA ARG A 603 -26.33 -34.59 -29.88
C ARG A 603 -27.71 -35.27 -29.88
N HIS A 604 -28.04 -35.89 -31.01
CA HIS A 604 -29.30 -36.56 -31.34
C HIS A 604 -30.00 -37.12 -30.10
N LYS A 605 -31.15 -36.52 -29.75
CA LYS A 605 -32.01 -37.04 -28.69
C LYS A 605 -32.82 -38.16 -29.34
N VAL A 606 -32.28 -39.36 -29.32
CA VAL A 606 -32.98 -40.56 -29.76
C VAL A 606 -34.35 -40.59 -29.09
N SER A 607 -35.40 -40.64 -29.91
CA SER A 607 -36.80 -40.62 -29.46
C SER A 607 -37.43 -41.97 -29.77
N GLU A 608 -38.32 -42.48 -28.91
CA GLU A 608 -39.11 -43.68 -29.23
C GLU A 608 -40.14 -43.48 -30.37
N GLN A 609 -40.15 -42.29 -30.95
CA GLN A 609 -40.98 -41.91 -32.11
C GLN A 609 -40.15 -41.81 -33.40
N ASP A 610 -38.84 -42.11 -33.36
CA ASP A 610 -38.02 -42.16 -34.56
C ASP A 610 -38.59 -43.21 -35.53
N SER A 611 -38.45 -42.98 -36.84
CA SER A 611 -38.83 -43.96 -37.86
C SER A 611 -37.87 -45.15 -37.87
N VAL A 612 -38.31 -46.25 -38.50
CA VAL A 612 -37.49 -47.47 -38.63
C VAL A 612 -36.20 -47.16 -39.40
N GLU A 613 -36.27 -46.39 -40.48
CA GLU A 613 -35.11 -45.92 -41.25
C GLU A 613 -34.15 -45.05 -40.42
N GLU A 614 -34.67 -44.15 -39.58
CA GLU A 614 -33.82 -43.30 -38.72
C GLU A 614 -33.08 -44.15 -37.66
N ALA A 615 -33.77 -45.11 -37.05
CA ALA A 615 -33.16 -46.03 -36.10
C ALA A 615 -32.05 -46.89 -36.74
N TYR A 616 -32.26 -47.32 -38.01
CA TYR A 616 -31.26 -48.04 -38.79
C TYR A 616 -30.01 -47.17 -39.07
N GLU A 617 -30.17 -45.93 -39.54
CA GLU A 617 -29.04 -45.01 -39.77
C GLU A 617 -28.25 -44.71 -38.49
N VAL A 618 -28.94 -44.57 -37.35
CA VAL A 618 -28.29 -44.39 -36.04
C VAL A 618 -27.48 -45.63 -35.66
N GLY A 619 -27.93 -46.83 -36.04
CA GLY A 619 -27.19 -48.08 -35.90
C GLY A 619 -25.92 -48.12 -36.74
N VAL A 620 -26.00 -47.76 -38.02
CA VAL A 620 -24.86 -47.70 -38.94
C VAL A 620 -23.77 -46.75 -38.40
N ARG A 621 -24.15 -45.54 -37.98
CA ARG A 621 -23.19 -44.56 -37.40
C ARG A 621 -22.61 -45.03 -36.06
N ALA A 622 -23.38 -45.78 -35.27
CA ALA A 622 -22.91 -46.33 -34.01
C ALA A 622 -21.80 -47.39 -34.22
N ALA A 623 -21.90 -48.20 -35.28
CA ALA A 623 -20.86 -49.12 -35.69
C ALA A 623 -19.60 -48.39 -36.18
N GLU A 624 -19.74 -47.36 -37.02
CA GLU A 624 -18.61 -46.54 -37.51
C GLU A 624 -17.85 -45.82 -36.38
N THR A 625 -18.56 -45.41 -35.32
CA THR A 625 -17.99 -44.64 -34.20
C THR A 625 -17.60 -45.49 -32.99
N GLY A 626 -17.82 -46.81 -33.04
CA GLY A 626 -17.48 -47.76 -31.97
C GLY A 626 -18.32 -47.64 -30.69
N ARG A 627 -19.49 -46.99 -30.74
CA ARG A 627 -20.39 -46.82 -29.58
C ARG A 627 -21.62 -47.71 -29.70
N LEU A 628 -21.47 -48.98 -29.32
CA LEU A 628 -22.47 -50.05 -29.49
C LEU A 628 -23.57 -50.10 -28.42
N LEU A 629 -23.93 -48.98 -27.79
CA LEU A 629 -25.01 -48.95 -26.80
C LEU A 629 -26.32 -48.55 -27.48
N ASN A 630 -27.25 -49.51 -27.58
CA ASN A 630 -28.55 -49.30 -28.23
C ASN A 630 -29.37 -48.24 -27.47
N PRO A 631 -29.75 -47.12 -28.12
CA PRO A 631 -30.46 -46.04 -27.46
C PRO A 631 -31.99 -46.18 -27.45
N TYR A 632 -32.56 -47.23 -28.08
CA TYR A 632 -34.01 -47.45 -28.20
C TYR A 632 -34.54 -48.50 -27.21
N SER A 633 -35.69 -48.22 -26.59
CA SER A 633 -36.43 -49.19 -25.74
C SER A 633 -37.63 -49.86 -26.44
N ASN A 634 -38.13 -49.29 -27.54
CA ASN A 634 -39.14 -49.93 -28.39
C ASN A 634 -38.53 -51.07 -29.21
N ASP A 635 -39.10 -52.27 -29.13
CA ASP A 635 -38.57 -53.48 -29.78
C ASP A 635 -38.36 -53.34 -31.30
N VAL A 636 -39.23 -52.57 -31.99
CA VAL A 636 -39.14 -52.38 -33.45
C VAL A 636 -37.95 -51.49 -33.82
N LEU A 637 -37.78 -50.37 -33.11
CA LEU A 637 -36.67 -49.45 -33.34
C LEU A 637 -35.34 -50.04 -32.88
N ARG A 638 -35.39 -50.83 -31.80
CA ARG A 638 -34.25 -51.58 -31.28
C ARG A 638 -33.73 -52.58 -32.31
N ALA A 639 -34.61 -53.37 -32.92
CA ALA A 639 -34.26 -54.31 -33.98
C ALA A 639 -33.71 -53.60 -35.22
N SER A 640 -34.28 -52.45 -35.60
CA SER A 640 -33.80 -51.65 -36.73
C SER A 640 -32.39 -51.10 -36.50
N TRP A 641 -32.12 -50.60 -35.30
CA TRP A 641 -30.79 -50.14 -34.89
C TRP A 641 -29.76 -51.28 -34.87
N GLU A 642 -30.12 -52.45 -34.32
CA GLU A 642 -29.24 -53.63 -34.28
C GLU A 642 -28.93 -54.13 -35.70
N ALA A 643 -29.89 -54.07 -36.62
CA ALA A 643 -29.68 -54.38 -38.03
C ALA A 643 -28.68 -53.41 -38.69
N GLY A 644 -28.81 -52.10 -38.45
CA GLY A 644 -27.86 -51.11 -38.97
C GLY A 644 -26.44 -51.29 -38.44
N VAL A 645 -26.29 -51.67 -37.16
CA VAL A 645 -24.97 -52.00 -36.58
C VAL A 645 -24.37 -53.24 -37.22
N HIS A 646 -25.18 -54.28 -37.41
CA HIS A 646 -24.74 -55.55 -37.97
C HIS A 646 -24.31 -55.41 -39.44
N ASP A 647 -25.09 -54.69 -40.25
CA ASP A 647 -24.80 -54.50 -41.67
C ASP A 647 -23.55 -53.63 -41.87
N ALA A 648 -23.35 -52.61 -41.04
CA ALA A 648 -22.12 -51.82 -41.06
C ALA A 648 -20.88 -52.64 -40.63
N GLY A 649 -21.04 -53.58 -39.69
CA GLY A 649 -19.98 -54.51 -39.27
C GLY A 649 -19.64 -55.54 -40.34
N ALA A 650 -20.64 -56.06 -41.07
CA ALA A 650 -20.44 -57.04 -42.14
C ALA A 650 -19.69 -56.46 -43.35
N VAL A 651 -19.76 -55.14 -43.57
CA VAL A 651 -19.01 -54.42 -44.63
C VAL A 651 -17.56 -54.12 -44.22
N ALA A 652 -17.24 -54.13 -42.92
CA ALA A 652 -15.88 -53.89 -42.43
C ALA A 652 -14.98 -55.14 -42.47
N ASP A 653 -15.58 -56.33 -42.48
CA ASP A 653 -14.89 -57.64 -42.53
C ASP A 653 -14.86 -58.28 -43.94
N SER A 654 -15.42 -57.63 -44.96
CA SER A 654 -15.38 -58.03 -46.38
C SER A 654 -14.44 -57.14 -47.17
#